data_AF-A0A177HH33-F1
#
_entry.id   AF-A0A177HH33-F1
#
_cell.length_a   1.000
_cell.length_b   1.000
_cell.length_c   1.000
_cell.angle_alpha   90.00
_cell.angle_beta   90.00
_cell.angle_gamma   90.00
#
_symmetry.space_group_name_H-M   'P 1'
#
loop_
_entity.id
_entity.type
_entity.pdbx_description
1 polymer ?
#
loop_
_entity_poly.entity_id
_entity_poly.type
_entity_poly.pdbx_seq_one_letter_code
_entity_poly.pdbx_strand_id
1 'polypeptide(L)'
;MTRPPSRKPSDEPDAPAAPSAPTAQPAPPAPPAPRSAEPIPEARGSGAAAKETRKTSAKPAGGSAKSASSRSTSPKSTPRTSGKGSAARGAKAEPRRQADSGTADSGKAGPVGGASETAETAVPSGPVTAVAAASAASQETSTTSETATGTAVTGKAVTGQAVTDTAASEKTVTGKPASGKGRKEHPETALSEAAPESAAQGATAQAAAASSGAARATRASGKAAPGTSGAARATRPSGNAAEARGGSGGTAPGTPASGDASGASGGGAAHGDAAPEKGSGTADAGKGTYGNGAGHRNSPPGRPGGRPADPMPFEDRERLLSGTHHAPHSVLGAHPVRAGVVFRVLRPYARSVAVVAKGLRAELHDDGEGFFSGVLPLRDIPDYKLLVAYEGTEIETHDPYRFLPSIGELDLHLMGEGRHEQLWNALGARPMVHQGVTGTRFTVWAPNARGARVVGNFNYWDGTGYPMRSLGSSGIWELFVPSLGEGELYKFEITRPDGSKTMRADPMARRTEVPPATSSIIDESHHVWRDDEWVAKRGERAVHESPFSVYEVHLPSWRPGLTYRQLAEQLPAYVKDLGFTHVELMPVAEHPFGGSWGYQVTGFYAPTARMGTPDDFKYLIDALHQAGIGVLMDWVPAHFPRDDWALAEFDGTPLYEHQDPQRAAHPDWGTLEFDYGRNEVRNFLVANAVYWCEEFHIDGLRVDAVASMLYLDYSREHGQWTPNVYGGRENLDAVAFLQEMNATVYRRVPGVVTVAEESTAWDGVTRATHHIGPGGFGGLGFGLKWNMGWMHDSLGYVSHEPVHRKYHHNEMTFSMVYAYSENYVLPISHDEVVHGKGSLVSKMPGDWWQQRANHRAYLGFMWAHPGKQLLFMGQEFAQGAEWSESHGPDWWLLDPAYSAEPDHRGVRDLVRDLNAVYVREPALWERDTDPAGFAWIEGNAAEDNVFAFLRYDAQGSPLLAVSNFSPVVRHEYRVGVPDDVPAWHEVLNTDGARYGGSDVRNPDPVKPEPQGAHGRPASIRLTLPPLATVWLRPA
;
A
#
# COMPACT_ATOMS: atom_id res chain seq x y z
N MET A 1 -18.33 -46.40 51.60
CA MET A 1 -18.43 -46.73 53.04
C MET A 1 -17.77 -45.62 53.86
N THR A 2 -18.14 -45.53 55.14
CA THR A 2 -17.61 -44.70 56.25
C THR A 2 -16.27 -43.95 56.10
N ARG A 3 -16.35 -42.62 56.35
CA ARG A 3 -15.37 -41.69 56.99
C ARG A 3 -15.08 -42.12 58.46
N PRO A 4 -14.25 -41.43 59.31
CA PRO A 4 -13.81 -40.00 59.33
C PRO A 4 -12.30 -39.82 59.67
N PRO A 5 -11.77 -38.64 60.10
CA PRO A 5 -12.26 -37.24 60.16
C PRO A 5 -11.44 -36.33 59.19
N SER A 6 -11.12 -35.03 59.29
CA SER A 6 -11.46 -33.79 60.07
C SER A 6 -10.92 -32.58 59.27
N ARG A 7 -11.28 -31.28 59.44
CA ARG A 7 -12.29 -30.60 60.27
C ARG A 7 -12.99 -29.46 59.47
N LYS A 8 -12.85 -28.18 59.85
CA LYS A 8 -13.33 -26.90 59.26
C LYS A 8 -12.77 -25.72 60.12
N PRO A 9 -12.97 -24.40 59.83
CA PRO A 9 -13.94 -23.74 58.93
C PRO A 9 -13.34 -22.78 57.88
N SER A 10 -14.19 -21.92 57.31
CA SER A 10 -14.01 -21.02 56.14
C SER A 10 -14.04 -19.54 56.54
N ASP A 11 -13.79 -18.61 55.59
CA ASP A 11 -14.80 -17.68 55.01
C ASP A 11 -14.19 -16.71 53.96
N GLU A 12 -15.04 -16.13 53.11
CA GLU A 12 -14.83 -15.11 52.04
C GLU A 12 -16.01 -14.10 52.14
N PRO A 13 -16.03 -12.87 51.53
CA PRO A 13 -15.34 -12.44 50.29
C PRO A 13 -14.82 -10.97 50.31
N ASP A 14 -14.79 -10.34 49.11
CA ASP A 14 -14.83 -8.90 48.76
C ASP A 14 -13.55 -8.13 48.29
N ALA A 15 -13.81 -7.37 47.21
CA ALA A 15 -13.03 -6.45 46.36
C ALA A 15 -11.72 -5.77 46.85
N PRO A 16 -10.73 -5.59 45.96
CA PRO A 16 -9.67 -4.59 46.10
C PRO A 16 -10.07 -3.23 45.51
N ALA A 17 -9.80 -2.14 46.24
CA ALA A 17 -9.93 -0.76 45.76
C ALA A 17 -8.56 -0.11 45.49
N ALA A 18 -8.55 0.90 44.60
CA ALA A 18 -7.53 1.92 44.32
C ALA A 18 -6.06 1.68 44.80
N PRO A 19 -5.07 1.59 43.88
CA PRO A 19 -3.66 1.59 44.26
C PRO A 19 -3.25 2.95 44.84
N SER A 20 -2.50 2.92 45.95
CA SER A 20 -1.96 4.12 46.61
C SER A 20 -0.71 4.64 45.91
N ALA A 21 -0.40 5.93 46.12
CA ALA A 21 0.72 6.61 45.45
C ALA A 21 2.10 5.98 45.74
N PRO A 22 3.02 5.94 44.75
CA PRO A 22 4.35 5.38 44.93
C PRO A 22 5.21 6.23 45.87
N THR A 23 6.00 5.56 46.72
CA THR A 23 6.99 6.21 47.59
C THR A 23 8.29 6.46 46.81
N ALA A 24 8.94 7.60 47.04
CA ALA A 24 10.10 8.04 46.26
C ALA A 24 11.33 7.11 46.37
N GLN A 25 11.94 6.80 45.23
CA GLN A 25 13.28 6.20 45.13
C GLN A 25 14.37 7.30 45.13
N PRO A 26 15.62 6.98 45.55
CA PRO A 26 16.68 7.98 45.68
C PRO A 26 17.23 8.47 44.34
N ALA A 27 17.67 9.73 44.29
CA ALA A 27 18.23 10.35 43.10
C ALA A 27 19.63 9.81 42.72
N PRO A 28 19.99 9.79 41.43
CA PRO A 28 21.33 9.40 40.97
C PRO A 28 22.41 10.45 41.35
N PRO A 29 23.69 10.06 41.43
CA PRO A 29 24.78 10.96 41.79
C PRO A 29 25.08 12.01 40.71
N ALA A 30 25.41 13.23 41.14
CA ALA A 30 25.75 14.34 40.25
C ALA A 30 27.16 14.21 39.62
N PRO A 31 27.38 14.72 38.39
CA PRO A 31 28.68 14.71 37.73
C PRO A 31 29.70 15.65 38.40
N PRO A 32 31.01 15.37 38.29
CA PRO A 32 32.05 16.19 38.91
C PRO A 32 32.27 17.53 38.19
N ALA A 33 32.39 18.61 38.96
CA ALA A 33 32.71 19.94 38.45
C ALA A 33 34.19 20.05 37.97
N PRO A 34 34.47 20.88 36.96
CA PRO A 34 35.83 21.02 36.42
C PRO A 34 36.79 21.68 37.41
N ARG A 35 38.04 21.21 37.44
CA ARG A 35 39.13 21.83 38.22
C ARG A 35 39.91 22.84 37.39
N SER A 36 40.30 23.93 38.06
CA SER A 36 41.07 25.05 37.50
C SER A 36 42.49 24.67 37.12
N ALA A 37 43.00 25.30 36.06
CA ALA A 37 44.38 25.16 35.59
C ALA A 37 45.29 26.25 36.17
N GLU A 38 46.55 25.90 36.46
CA GLU A 38 47.68 26.80 36.74
C GLU A 38 49.01 26.06 36.40
N PRO A 39 50.20 26.70 36.32
CA PRO A 39 50.89 26.83 35.03
C PRO A 39 52.34 26.24 35.02
N ILE A 40 53.28 26.87 34.27
CA ILE A 40 54.76 26.67 34.18
C ILE A 40 55.22 25.83 32.95
N PRO A 41 56.25 26.22 32.15
CA PRO A 41 56.90 27.54 31.94
C PRO A 41 57.11 27.94 30.44
N GLU A 42 57.68 29.13 30.20
CA GLU A 42 58.20 29.59 28.89
C GLU A 42 59.62 29.08 28.56
N ALA A 43 60.02 29.08 27.27
CA ALA A 43 61.42 29.33 26.86
C ALA A 43 61.64 29.68 25.36
N ARG A 44 61.85 30.98 25.05
CA ARG A 44 62.64 31.54 23.90
C ARG A 44 62.13 31.24 22.46
N GLY A 45 62.19 32.13 21.45
CA GLY A 45 62.59 33.53 21.26
C GLY A 45 62.18 33.95 19.81
N SER A 46 62.49 35.10 19.20
CA SER A 46 63.23 36.32 19.59
C SER A 46 63.03 37.45 18.55
N GLY A 47 63.09 38.73 18.95
CA GLY A 47 63.02 39.92 18.08
C GLY A 47 61.65 40.64 18.15
N ALA A 48 61.48 41.94 18.45
CA ALA A 48 62.19 43.20 18.14
C ALA A 48 61.78 43.82 16.77
N ALA A 49 61.50 45.12 16.62
CA ALA A 49 61.21 46.19 17.59
C ALA A 49 60.68 47.48 16.89
N ALA A 50 59.94 48.34 17.62
CA ALA A 50 59.75 49.79 17.33
C ALA A 50 58.94 50.17 16.04
N LYS A 51 58.38 51.37 15.82
CA LYS A 51 58.03 52.56 16.66
C LYS A 51 57.09 53.51 15.88
N GLU A 52 56.26 54.29 16.59
CA GLU A 52 55.77 55.66 16.20
C GLU A 52 54.86 55.80 14.95
N THR A 53 53.96 56.80 14.76
CA THR A 53 53.38 57.85 15.65
C THR A 53 52.06 58.43 15.08
N ARG A 54 51.16 58.91 15.98
CA ARG A 54 50.23 60.07 15.79
C ARG A 54 49.07 59.89 14.76
N LYS A 55 47.95 60.65 14.80
CA LYS A 55 47.49 61.77 15.65
C LYS A 55 45.94 61.93 15.62
N THR A 56 45.36 62.55 16.67
CA THR A 56 44.10 63.35 16.68
C THR A 56 42.74 62.70 16.33
N SER A 57 41.58 63.11 16.88
CA SER A 57 41.28 63.94 18.06
C SER A 57 39.78 63.90 18.45
N ALA A 58 39.50 64.30 19.70
CA ALA A 58 38.23 64.83 20.22
C ALA A 58 37.04 63.86 20.45
N LYS A 59 36.11 64.32 21.30
CA LYS A 59 34.99 63.58 21.91
C LYS A 59 33.78 64.56 22.09
N PRO A 60 32.71 64.29 22.87
CA PRO A 60 31.33 64.32 22.37
C PRO A 60 30.47 65.47 22.91
N ALA A 61 29.17 65.52 22.55
CA ALA A 61 28.03 65.37 23.48
C ALA A 61 26.69 65.96 22.99
N GLY A 62 25.59 65.28 23.36
CA GLY A 62 24.37 65.91 23.91
C GLY A 62 23.22 66.33 22.98
N GLY A 63 22.00 66.29 23.53
CA GLY A 63 20.88 67.17 23.12
C GLY A 63 19.61 66.49 22.60
N SER A 64 18.59 66.35 23.45
CA SER A 64 17.23 65.96 23.05
C SER A 64 16.41 67.17 22.55
N ALA A 65 15.48 66.95 21.60
CA ALA A 65 14.27 67.76 21.48
C ALA A 65 13.12 66.98 20.80
N LYS A 66 11.87 67.27 21.20
CA LYS A 66 10.63 66.83 20.53
C LYS A 66 10.02 68.03 19.80
N SER A 67 9.27 67.79 18.72
CA SER A 67 7.96 68.44 18.52
C SER A 67 7.11 67.71 17.47
N ALA A 68 5.80 67.95 17.51
CA ALA A 68 4.86 67.57 16.47
C ALA A 68 3.83 68.72 16.32
N SER A 69 3.36 68.98 15.09
CA SER A 69 2.24 69.89 14.82
C SER A 69 1.64 69.58 13.43
N SER A 70 0.54 70.23 13.04
CA SER A 70 -0.39 69.67 12.04
C SER A 70 -1.13 70.69 11.14
N ARG A 71 -1.58 70.17 9.99
CA ARG A 71 -2.73 70.60 9.13
C ARG A 71 -2.61 71.84 8.23
N SER A 72 -3.41 71.78 7.14
CA SER A 72 -3.85 72.83 6.20
C SER A 72 -2.79 73.30 5.17
N THR A 73 -3.10 73.67 3.90
CA THR A 73 -4.38 73.73 3.14
C THR A 73 -4.13 73.63 1.61
N SER A 74 -5.18 73.43 0.80
CA SER A 74 -5.15 73.48 -0.69
C SER A 74 -5.08 74.91 -1.27
N PRO A 75 -4.86 75.09 -2.60
CA PRO A 75 -5.98 75.47 -3.48
C PRO A 75 -5.94 74.94 -4.95
N LYS A 76 -6.86 75.43 -5.81
CA LYS A 76 -7.27 74.95 -7.15
C LYS A 76 -6.61 75.72 -8.33
N SER A 77 -6.66 75.14 -9.55
CA SER A 77 -7.13 75.83 -10.78
C SER A 77 -7.37 74.85 -11.98
N THR A 78 -7.96 75.35 -13.08
CA THR A 78 -8.53 74.63 -14.27
C THR A 78 -8.20 75.45 -15.56
N PRO A 79 -8.87 75.40 -16.76
CA PRO A 79 -9.85 74.47 -17.39
C PRO A 79 -9.65 74.18 -18.93
N ARG A 80 -10.41 73.23 -19.53
CA ARG A 80 -11.21 73.39 -20.79
C ARG A 80 -11.99 72.12 -21.22
N THR A 81 -12.70 72.14 -22.37
CA THR A 81 -13.97 71.38 -22.62
C THR A 81 -14.20 70.83 -24.05
N SER A 82 -15.26 69.99 -24.21
CA SER A 82 -15.98 69.51 -25.43
C SER A 82 -15.55 68.16 -26.09
N GLY A 83 -16.45 67.34 -26.69
CA GLY A 83 -17.93 67.30 -26.56
C GLY A 83 -18.75 66.49 -27.63
N LYS A 84 -19.80 65.76 -27.17
CA LYS A 84 -21.06 65.31 -27.85
C LYS A 84 -21.10 64.25 -28.99
N GLY A 85 -21.97 63.23 -28.80
CA GLY A 85 -22.87 62.59 -29.81
C GLY A 85 -22.37 61.31 -30.54
N SER A 86 -23.21 60.49 -31.20
CA SER A 86 -24.68 60.29 -31.15
C SER A 86 -25.15 59.02 -31.92
N ALA A 87 -26.35 58.48 -31.59
CA ALA A 87 -27.29 57.70 -32.42
C ALA A 87 -26.89 56.39 -33.20
N ALA A 88 -27.24 55.24 -32.60
CA ALA A 88 -28.18 54.18 -33.05
C ALA A 88 -28.39 53.73 -34.54
N ARG A 89 -28.77 52.42 -34.65
CA ARG A 89 -29.34 51.63 -35.80
C ARG A 89 -28.31 51.00 -36.76
N GLY A 90 -28.59 49.83 -37.36
CA GLY A 90 -29.81 48.98 -37.24
C GLY A 90 -29.69 47.61 -37.93
N ALA A 91 -30.77 46.81 -37.88
CA ALA A 91 -30.82 45.42 -38.35
C ALA A 91 -31.47 45.24 -39.74
N LYS A 92 -31.27 44.06 -40.37
CA LYS A 92 -32.13 43.47 -41.43
C LYS A 92 -31.90 41.95 -41.54
N ALA A 93 -32.81 41.23 -42.20
CA ALA A 93 -32.88 39.75 -42.20
C ALA A 93 -33.44 39.17 -43.52
N GLU A 94 -33.29 37.84 -43.68
CA GLU A 94 -34.01 36.94 -44.64
C GLU A 94 -33.79 37.18 -46.17
N PRO A 95 -34.27 36.31 -47.10
CA PRO A 95 -35.14 35.11 -46.98
C PRO A 95 -34.66 33.80 -47.69
N ARG A 96 -35.55 32.79 -47.68
CA ARG A 96 -35.47 31.38 -48.19
C ARG A 96 -35.51 31.20 -49.73
N ARG A 97 -35.04 30.03 -50.25
CA ARG A 97 -35.66 29.06 -51.23
C ARG A 97 -34.58 28.13 -51.89
N GLN A 98 -34.84 27.14 -52.76
CA GLN A 98 -35.69 25.91 -52.70
C GLN A 98 -35.47 25.02 -53.97
N ALA A 99 -35.50 23.68 -53.84
CA ALA A 99 -35.83 22.64 -54.87
C ALA A 99 -34.78 22.01 -55.86
N ASP A 100 -35.06 20.71 -56.17
CA ASP A 100 -34.97 19.93 -57.44
C ASP A 100 -33.73 19.21 -58.04
N SER A 101 -33.69 17.88 -57.82
CA SER A 101 -33.83 16.75 -58.80
C SER A 101 -32.79 16.36 -59.90
N GLY A 102 -32.65 15.04 -60.14
CA GLY A 102 -32.10 14.39 -61.38
C GLY A 102 -31.05 13.27 -61.10
N THR A 103 -31.30 11.94 -61.13
CA THR A 103 -31.67 10.95 -62.19
C THR A 103 -30.52 10.20 -62.93
N ALA A 104 -30.40 8.89 -62.63
CA ALA A 104 -30.09 7.73 -63.53
C ALA A 104 -28.69 7.63 -64.24
N ASP A 105 -28.24 6.52 -64.85
CA ASP A 105 -28.81 5.15 -65.10
C ASP A 105 -27.69 4.07 -65.31
N SER A 106 -28.05 2.76 -65.24
CA SER A 106 -27.40 1.57 -65.86
C SER A 106 -25.99 1.09 -65.38
N GLY A 107 -25.60 -0.20 -65.47
CA GLY A 107 -26.40 -1.44 -65.63
C GLY A 107 -25.67 -2.67 -66.25
N LYS A 108 -25.90 -3.90 -65.70
CA LYS A 108 -25.65 -5.26 -66.28
C LYS A 108 -24.17 -5.73 -66.45
N ALA A 109 -23.78 -7.02 -66.48
CA ALA A 109 -24.42 -8.34 -66.25
C ALA A 109 -23.38 -9.42 -65.78
N GLY A 110 -23.84 -10.61 -65.35
CA GLY A 110 -23.03 -11.87 -65.18
C GLY A 110 -23.26 -12.85 -66.35
N PRO A 111 -23.40 -14.20 -66.17
CA PRO A 111 -23.19 -15.06 -64.97
C PRO A 111 -22.63 -16.50 -65.29
N VAL A 112 -22.84 -17.50 -64.39
CA VAL A 112 -22.67 -19.00 -64.52
C VAL A 112 -21.20 -19.52 -64.45
N GLY A 113 -20.82 -20.66 -63.82
CA GLY A 113 -21.46 -21.76 -63.04
C GLY A 113 -20.61 -23.08 -63.20
N GLY A 114 -20.62 -24.16 -62.40
CA GLY A 114 -21.34 -24.63 -61.19
C GLY A 114 -20.74 -25.98 -60.68
N ALA A 115 -21.52 -26.85 -59.98
CA ALA A 115 -21.17 -28.20 -59.41
C ALA A 115 -20.25 -28.24 -58.16
N SER A 116 -20.29 -29.14 -57.13
CA SER A 116 -20.97 -30.44 -56.75
C SER A 116 -20.12 -31.73 -56.89
N GLU A 117 -20.06 -32.72 -55.97
CA GLU A 117 -20.69 -32.94 -54.62
C GLU A 117 -20.07 -34.15 -53.82
N THR A 118 -20.50 -34.40 -52.55
CA THR A 118 -20.18 -35.55 -51.63
C THR A 118 -18.73 -35.70 -51.10
N ALA A 119 -18.37 -36.47 -50.06
CA ALA A 119 -19.01 -37.46 -49.14
C ALA A 119 -18.45 -37.27 -47.69
N GLU A 120 -19.07 -37.57 -46.54
CA GLU A 120 -19.66 -38.83 -46.00
C GLU A 120 -18.60 -39.91 -45.64
N THR A 121 -18.23 -40.13 -44.37
CA THR A 121 -18.84 -41.04 -43.36
C THR A 121 -17.93 -41.07 -42.09
N ALA A 122 -18.25 -41.53 -40.86
CA ALA A 122 -19.46 -41.90 -40.10
C ALA A 122 -19.12 -41.95 -38.57
N VAL A 123 -19.81 -42.75 -37.73
CA VAL A 123 -19.60 -42.94 -36.25
C VAL A 123 -19.68 -44.45 -35.90
N PRO A 124 -19.33 -44.93 -34.67
CA PRO A 124 -20.41 -45.35 -33.74
C PRO A 124 -20.14 -45.32 -32.19
N SER A 125 -21.19 -44.92 -31.43
CA SER A 125 -21.67 -45.39 -30.09
C SER A 125 -20.75 -45.61 -28.84
N GLY A 126 -21.27 -45.23 -27.65
CA GLY A 126 -20.80 -45.62 -26.29
C GLY A 126 -21.31 -47.01 -25.81
N PRO A 127 -21.44 -47.35 -24.48
CA PRO A 127 -22.10 -46.50 -23.44
C PRO A 127 -21.64 -46.60 -21.94
N VAL A 128 -22.04 -45.59 -21.14
CA VAL A 128 -22.58 -45.55 -19.74
C VAL A 128 -22.13 -46.55 -18.61
N THR A 129 -22.01 -46.01 -17.37
CA THR A 129 -22.02 -46.61 -15.97
C THR A 129 -20.68 -46.56 -15.17
N ALA A 130 -20.63 -46.65 -13.83
CA ALA A 130 -21.44 -46.02 -12.74
C ALA A 130 -20.85 -46.29 -11.31
N VAL A 131 -20.76 -45.25 -10.46
CA VAL A 131 -21.02 -45.25 -8.98
C VAL A 131 -20.08 -45.99 -7.98
N ALA A 132 -20.00 -45.42 -6.77
CA ALA A 132 -19.61 -45.96 -5.43
C ALA A 132 -18.16 -45.78 -4.90
N ALA A 133 -18.08 -45.61 -3.58
CA ALA A 133 -16.88 -45.34 -2.78
C ALA A 133 -16.81 -46.19 -1.50
N ALA A 134 -15.59 -46.41 -0.98
CA ALA A 134 -15.24 -46.75 0.40
C ALA A 134 -13.73 -46.41 0.60
N SER A 135 -13.19 -45.85 1.68
CA SER A 135 -13.51 -45.80 3.12
C SER A 135 -12.86 -46.90 3.98
N ALA A 136 -12.47 -46.52 5.21
CA ALA A 136 -11.60 -47.21 6.19
C ALA A 136 -10.10 -47.30 5.80
N ALA A 137 -9.09 -46.99 6.64
CA ALA A 137 -8.87 -47.11 8.10
C ALA A 137 -8.54 -48.56 8.56
N SER A 138 -7.61 -48.85 9.47
CA SER A 138 -6.54 -48.08 10.17
C SER A 138 -5.59 -49.09 10.86
N GLN A 139 -4.61 -48.62 11.65
CA GLN A 139 -3.89 -49.38 12.72
C GLN A 139 -2.89 -50.49 12.25
N GLU A 140 -1.84 -50.85 13.00
CA GLU A 140 -1.08 -50.17 14.07
C GLU A 140 0.33 -50.80 14.27
N THR A 141 1.22 -50.07 14.96
CA THR A 141 2.34 -50.54 15.81
C THR A 141 3.39 -51.57 15.32
N SER A 142 4.66 -51.17 15.51
CA SER A 142 5.75 -51.95 16.15
C SER A 142 6.45 -53.10 15.39
N THR A 143 7.72 -53.45 15.67
CA THR A 143 8.94 -52.72 16.13
C THR A 143 10.13 -53.67 15.99
N THR A 144 11.36 -53.15 15.80
CA THR A 144 12.65 -53.83 16.07
C THR A 144 12.98 -55.11 15.25
N SER A 145 14.23 -55.57 15.06
CA SER A 145 15.57 -55.13 15.53
C SER A 145 16.67 -55.46 14.50
N GLU A 146 17.70 -54.60 14.45
CA GLU A 146 19.15 -54.92 14.41
C GLU A 146 19.77 -55.95 13.40
N THR A 147 20.63 -55.38 12.54
CA THR A 147 22.00 -55.81 12.18
C THR A 147 22.34 -57.24 11.73
N ALA A 148 22.79 -57.34 10.47
CA ALA A 148 24.10 -57.90 10.08
C ALA A 148 24.50 -57.27 8.72
N THR A 149 25.55 -56.44 8.57
CA THR A 149 26.98 -56.79 8.47
C THR A 149 27.29 -58.08 7.69
N GLY A 150 27.82 -57.95 6.46
CA GLY A 150 28.17 -59.07 5.58
C GLY A 150 28.90 -58.63 4.31
N THR A 151 30.23 -58.58 4.37
CA THR A 151 31.08 -57.94 3.34
C THR A 151 31.51 -58.89 2.20
N ALA A 152 31.74 -58.31 1.01
CA ALA A 152 32.86 -58.61 0.11
C ALA A 152 32.83 -59.81 -0.91
N VAL A 153 33.13 -59.44 -2.17
CA VAL A 153 34.24 -59.98 -3.01
C VAL A 153 34.04 -61.13 -4.04
N THR A 154 33.87 -60.69 -5.31
CA THR A 154 34.49 -61.18 -6.58
C THR A 154 34.03 -62.46 -7.33
N GLY A 155 34.24 -62.42 -8.66
CA GLY A 155 34.05 -63.52 -9.63
C GLY A 155 33.07 -63.13 -10.77
N LYS A 156 33.40 -62.38 -11.83
CA LYS A 156 34.54 -62.36 -12.80
C LYS A 156 34.39 -63.40 -13.94
N ALA A 157 34.52 -62.91 -15.19
CA ALA A 157 34.73 -63.64 -16.46
C ALA A 157 33.48 -64.32 -17.14
N VAL A 158 33.37 -64.49 -18.48
CA VAL A 158 34.12 -63.92 -19.64
C VAL A 158 33.40 -64.19 -21.01
N THR A 159 33.94 -63.62 -22.11
CA THR A 159 33.72 -63.94 -23.56
C THR A 159 32.46 -63.46 -24.31
N GLY A 160 32.68 -62.99 -25.55
CA GLY A 160 31.66 -62.62 -26.54
C GLY A 160 32.20 -61.78 -27.73
N GLN A 161 33.17 -62.28 -28.50
CA GLN A 161 33.81 -61.55 -29.63
C GLN A 161 33.30 -61.96 -31.02
N ALA A 162 33.08 -60.96 -31.90
CA ALA A 162 33.51 -60.88 -33.32
C ALA A 162 33.34 -59.40 -33.78
N VAL A 163 34.27 -58.63 -34.38
CA VAL A 163 35.13 -58.78 -35.60
C VAL A 163 34.24 -58.98 -36.86
N THR A 164 34.28 -58.22 -37.96
CA THR A 164 35.41 -57.72 -38.81
C THR A 164 35.09 -56.46 -39.67
N ASP A 165 36.09 -55.58 -39.88
CA ASP A 165 36.63 -55.03 -41.17
C ASP A 165 35.72 -54.40 -42.28
N THR A 166 36.12 -53.47 -43.18
CA THR A 166 37.41 -52.79 -43.49
C THR A 166 37.28 -51.47 -44.30
N ALA A 167 38.30 -50.60 -44.19
CA ALA A 167 38.99 -49.79 -45.24
C ALA A 167 38.29 -48.75 -46.18
N ALA A 168 38.65 -47.47 -45.95
CA ALA A 168 39.34 -46.51 -46.85
C ALA A 168 38.99 -46.32 -48.36
N SER A 169 38.91 -45.04 -48.80
CA SER A 169 39.54 -44.51 -50.04
C SER A 169 39.48 -42.98 -50.14
N GLU A 170 40.49 -42.36 -50.77
CA GLU A 170 40.58 -40.91 -51.05
C GLU A 170 39.94 -40.53 -52.41
N LYS A 171 39.62 -39.24 -52.63
CA LYS A 171 40.11 -38.49 -53.83
C LYS A 171 39.84 -36.98 -53.85
N THR A 172 40.80 -36.26 -54.42
CA THR A 172 40.81 -34.80 -54.65
C THR A 172 40.42 -34.44 -56.08
N VAL A 173 39.76 -33.29 -56.29
CA VAL A 173 39.70 -32.59 -57.60
C VAL A 173 39.86 -31.07 -57.36
N THR A 174 40.46 -30.36 -58.32
CA THR A 174 41.00 -28.98 -58.19
C THR A 174 40.19 -27.90 -58.91
N GLY A 175 40.25 -26.65 -58.42
CA GLY A 175 39.80 -25.45 -59.15
C GLY A 175 40.59 -24.17 -58.81
N LYS A 176 41.01 -23.43 -59.84
CA LYS A 176 41.79 -22.15 -59.81
C LYS A 176 41.76 -21.55 -61.24
N PRO A 177 42.20 -20.30 -61.51
CA PRO A 177 42.32 -19.10 -60.68
C PRO A 177 41.64 -17.84 -61.30
N ALA A 178 41.70 -16.68 -60.65
CA ALA A 178 41.53 -15.35 -61.29
C ALA A 178 42.32 -14.26 -60.54
N SER A 179 42.61 -13.11 -61.18
CA SER A 179 43.53 -12.08 -60.68
C SER A 179 43.01 -10.65 -60.80
N GLY A 180 43.23 -9.77 -59.80
CA GLY A 180 42.78 -8.37 -59.80
C GLY A 180 43.71 -7.39 -59.07
N LYS A 181 44.57 -6.72 -59.83
CA LYS A 181 45.60 -5.71 -59.46
C LYS A 181 45.19 -4.66 -58.40
N GLY A 182 46.17 -4.14 -57.65
CA GLY A 182 46.10 -2.87 -56.93
C GLY A 182 47.24 -1.88 -57.27
N ARG A 183 47.13 -0.65 -56.75
CA ARG A 183 48.13 0.44 -56.60
C ARG A 183 47.69 1.23 -55.34
N LYS A 184 48.57 1.57 -54.37
CA LYS A 184 49.56 2.68 -54.36
C LYS A 184 48.88 4.06 -54.55
N GLU A 185 49.17 5.12 -53.78
CA GLU A 185 50.45 5.52 -53.13
C GLU A 185 50.32 6.07 -51.68
N HIS A 186 51.48 6.24 -51.01
CA HIS A 186 51.75 7.03 -49.78
C HIS A 186 52.17 8.48 -50.17
N PRO A 187 52.59 9.43 -49.29
CA PRO A 187 52.94 9.40 -47.84
C PRO A 187 52.13 10.45 -47.02
N GLU A 188 52.49 11.18 -45.94
CA GLU A 188 53.75 11.51 -45.20
C GLU A 188 53.53 11.74 -43.68
N THR A 189 54.54 11.38 -42.87
CA THR A 189 55.01 12.01 -41.59
C THR A 189 54.09 12.19 -40.35
N ALA A 190 54.60 12.30 -39.11
CA ALA A 190 55.82 11.76 -38.45
C ALA A 190 55.84 12.14 -36.94
N LEU A 191 56.35 11.25 -36.07
CA LEU A 191 56.80 11.50 -34.67
C LEU A 191 55.68 11.91 -33.67
N SER A 192 55.86 11.84 -32.34
CA SER A 192 57.05 11.50 -31.52
C SER A 192 56.75 10.51 -30.38
N GLU A 193 57.78 10.17 -29.62
CA GLU A 193 57.78 9.22 -28.49
C GLU A 193 57.41 9.88 -27.13
N ALA A 194 57.46 9.05 -26.07
CA ALA A 194 57.82 9.35 -24.68
C ALA A 194 56.72 9.57 -23.62
N ALA A 195 56.79 8.72 -22.59
CA ALA A 195 56.42 8.97 -21.18
C ALA A 195 57.68 9.51 -20.43
N PRO A 196 57.71 9.81 -19.11
CA PRO A 196 56.72 9.50 -18.06
C PRO A 196 56.51 10.63 -17.01
N GLU A 197 55.97 10.26 -15.84
CA GLU A 197 56.11 10.90 -14.50
C GLU A 197 55.73 12.39 -14.31
N SER A 198 54.76 12.63 -13.41
CA SER A 198 55.02 13.16 -12.05
C SER A 198 53.69 13.39 -11.29
N ALA A 199 53.75 13.87 -10.04
CA ALA A 199 52.66 13.72 -9.07
C ALA A 199 52.16 15.04 -8.44
N ALA A 200 51.05 14.89 -7.70
CA ALA A 200 50.59 15.69 -6.55
C ALA A 200 49.56 16.83 -6.77
N GLN A 201 48.48 16.72 -5.98
CA GLN A 201 47.72 17.78 -5.29
C GLN A 201 46.89 18.79 -6.13
N GLY A 202 45.56 18.63 -6.03
CA GLY A 202 44.55 19.62 -6.39
C GLY A 202 43.19 19.20 -5.79
N ALA A 203 42.37 20.14 -5.32
CA ALA A 203 41.16 19.83 -4.53
C ALA A 203 39.85 20.15 -5.26
N THR A 204 38.80 19.37 -4.94
CA THR A 204 37.36 19.73 -4.92
C THR A 204 36.77 20.56 -6.07
N ALA A 205 35.93 19.94 -6.89
CA ALA A 205 34.74 20.56 -7.48
C ALA A 205 33.70 19.48 -7.88
N GLN A 206 32.41 19.82 -7.82
CA GLN A 206 31.30 18.95 -8.24
C GLN A 206 30.98 19.13 -9.73
N ALA A 207 30.63 18.06 -10.44
CA ALA A 207 29.76 18.10 -11.63
C ALA A 207 29.33 16.69 -12.05
N ALA A 208 28.08 16.30 -11.77
CA ALA A 208 27.45 15.10 -12.32
C ALA A 208 25.93 15.32 -12.46
N ALA A 209 25.47 15.64 -13.67
CA ALA A 209 24.04 15.78 -13.99
C ALA A 209 23.80 15.58 -15.50
N ALA A 210 22.64 15.04 -15.84
CA ALA A 210 22.03 14.92 -17.18
C ALA A 210 22.78 14.07 -18.25
N SER A 211 22.27 12.86 -18.52
CA SER A 211 22.38 12.22 -19.85
C SER A 211 21.22 11.25 -20.18
N SER A 212 20.00 11.77 -20.39
CA SER A 212 18.81 10.99 -20.77
C SER A 212 18.01 11.62 -21.93
N GLY A 213 18.70 11.97 -23.02
CA GLY A 213 18.09 12.60 -24.20
C GLY A 213 17.33 11.64 -25.12
N ALA A 214 16.07 11.32 -24.80
CA ALA A 214 15.18 10.54 -25.68
C ALA A 214 14.55 11.42 -26.79
N ALA A 215 14.66 10.99 -28.06
CA ALA A 215 14.26 11.81 -29.21
C ALA A 215 12.74 11.75 -29.52
N ARG A 216 12.14 12.92 -29.71
CA ARG A 216 10.70 13.13 -29.96
C ARG A 216 10.28 12.76 -31.39
N ALA A 217 9.53 11.66 -31.55
CA ALA A 217 8.83 11.33 -32.80
C ALA A 217 7.41 11.97 -32.84
N THR A 218 6.95 12.40 -34.02
CA THR A 218 5.66 13.11 -34.18
C THR A 218 4.74 12.50 -35.24
N ARG A 219 3.49 12.22 -34.86
CA ARG A 219 2.29 12.16 -35.71
C ARG A 219 1.06 12.24 -34.79
N ALA A 220 0.23 13.28 -34.88
CA ALA A 220 -0.73 13.64 -35.93
C ALA A 220 -2.07 12.90 -35.76
N SER A 221 -3.16 13.66 -35.66
CA SER A 221 -4.47 13.21 -35.22
C SER A 221 -5.38 12.73 -36.36
N GLY A 222 -6.25 11.77 -36.05
CA GLY A 222 -7.33 11.31 -36.93
C GLY A 222 -8.64 11.17 -36.15
N LYS A 223 -9.68 11.90 -36.55
CA LYS A 223 -11.05 11.76 -36.00
C LYS A 223 -11.82 10.68 -36.76
N ALA A 224 -12.56 9.84 -36.04
CA ALA A 224 -13.64 9.05 -36.60
C ALA A 224 -14.78 8.88 -35.58
N ALA A 225 -16.03 9.05 -36.03
CA ALA A 225 -17.27 8.83 -35.29
C ALA A 225 -18.42 8.70 -36.33
N PRO A 226 -19.65 8.32 -35.93
CA PRO A 226 -20.04 6.95 -35.65
C PRO A 226 -21.02 6.37 -36.70
N GLY A 227 -21.19 5.04 -36.74
CA GLY A 227 -22.15 4.33 -37.60
C GLY A 227 -23.13 3.47 -36.79
N THR A 228 -24.36 3.25 -37.29
CA THR A 228 -25.50 2.80 -36.47
C THR A 228 -26.36 1.70 -37.11
N SER A 229 -27.13 0.98 -36.26
CA SER A 229 -28.16 -0.04 -36.58
C SER A 229 -27.66 -1.34 -37.24
N GLY A 230 -28.32 -2.50 -37.14
CA GLY A 230 -29.55 -2.94 -36.46
C GLY A 230 -29.96 -4.32 -37.04
N ALA A 231 -30.96 -5.09 -36.60
CA ALA A 231 -31.83 -5.12 -35.41
C ALA A 231 -32.66 -6.44 -35.45
N ALA A 232 -33.51 -6.68 -34.44
CA ALA A 232 -34.68 -7.61 -34.45
C ALA A 232 -34.46 -9.15 -34.32
N ARG A 233 -35.43 -9.98 -33.87
CA ARG A 233 -36.60 -9.80 -32.94
C ARG A 233 -37.37 -11.13 -32.71
N ALA A 234 -37.54 -11.57 -31.45
CA ALA A 234 -38.68 -12.40 -30.97
C ALA A 234 -38.73 -12.34 -29.42
N THR A 235 -39.68 -11.71 -28.70
CA THR A 235 -41.15 -11.91 -28.55
C THR A 235 -41.60 -13.22 -27.88
N ARG A 236 -41.63 -13.21 -26.51
CA ARG A 236 -42.78 -13.46 -25.58
C ARG A 236 -43.69 -14.72 -25.76
N PRO A 237 -44.41 -15.24 -24.73
CA PRO A 237 -44.91 -14.51 -23.54
C PRO A 237 -44.93 -15.25 -22.16
N SER A 238 -45.24 -14.47 -21.11
CA SER A 238 -46.04 -14.78 -19.89
C SER A 238 -46.00 -16.16 -19.18
N GLY A 239 -45.77 -16.11 -17.86
CA GLY A 239 -46.20 -17.11 -16.86
C GLY A 239 -46.41 -16.42 -15.49
N ASN A 240 -47.25 -16.96 -14.60
CA ASN A 240 -47.63 -16.31 -13.34
C ASN A 240 -47.87 -17.33 -12.20
N ALA A 241 -47.68 -16.87 -10.96
CA ALA A 241 -48.17 -17.43 -9.68
C ALA A 241 -47.79 -18.87 -9.22
N ALA A 242 -47.08 -18.90 -8.08
CA ALA A 242 -47.49 -19.54 -6.81
C ALA A 242 -47.56 -21.09 -6.59
N GLU A 243 -46.99 -21.47 -5.43
CA GLU A 243 -47.45 -22.46 -4.42
C GLU A 243 -47.23 -24.00 -4.53
N ALA A 244 -46.82 -24.53 -3.35
CA ALA A 244 -47.29 -25.75 -2.66
C ALA A 244 -46.46 -27.08 -2.62
N ARG A 245 -45.68 -27.20 -1.53
CA ARG A 245 -45.69 -28.28 -0.49
C ARG A 245 -45.39 -29.76 -0.82
N GLY A 246 -44.44 -30.33 -0.05
CA GLY A 246 -44.43 -31.72 0.44
C GLY A 246 -43.13 -32.51 0.17
N GLY A 247 -42.55 -33.28 1.12
CA GLY A 247 -42.82 -33.40 2.56
C GLY A 247 -42.17 -34.63 3.23
N SER A 248 -41.90 -34.55 4.54
CA SER A 248 -41.42 -35.62 5.47
C SER A 248 -39.99 -36.19 5.27
N GLY A 249 -39.27 -36.63 6.32
CA GLY A 249 -39.57 -36.54 7.78
C GLY A 249 -38.60 -37.34 8.68
N GLY A 250 -38.70 -37.13 10.01
CA GLY A 250 -37.91 -37.82 11.06
C GLY A 250 -36.53 -37.20 11.36
N THR A 251 -35.96 -37.27 12.57
CA THR A 251 -36.43 -37.85 13.85
C THR A 251 -35.73 -37.17 15.04
N ALA A 252 -36.35 -37.12 16.23
CA ALA A 252 -35.72 -36.70 17.50
C ALA A 252 -35.52 -37.92 18.42
N PRO A 253 -34.67 -37.91 19.47
CA PRO A 253 -35.04 -37.27 20.75
C PRO A 253 -33.87 -36.72 21.62
N GLY A 254 -34.18 -36.05 22.75
CA GLY A 254 -33.26 -35.94 23.90
C GLY A 254 -33.37 -34.67 24.76
N THR A 255 -33.79 -34.79 26.03
CA THR A 255 -33.74 -33.71 27.04
C THR A 255 -33.82 -34.26 28.48
N PRO A 256 -33.03 -33.72 29.42
CA PRO A 256 -33.44 -33.39 30.80
C PRO A 256 -33.23 -31.88 31.08
N ALA A 257 -34.09 -31.12 31.80
CA ALA A 257 -34.52 -31.21 33.20
C ALA A 257 -33.43 -30.77 34.23
N SER A 258 -33.68 -29.96 35.28
CA SER A 258 -34.93 -29.31 35.77
C SER A 258 -34.71 -28.33 36.97
N GLY A 259 -35.68 -27.41 37.21
CA GLY A 259 -35.95 -26.69 38.48
C GLY A 259 -35.35 -25.27 38.62
N ASP A 260 -35.85 -24.31 39.43
CA ASP A 260 -37.09 -24.13 40.25
C ASP A 260 -37.01 -22.70 40.92
N ALA A 261 -37.94 -22.04 41.64
CA ALA A 261 -39.39 -22.07 41.98
C ALA A 261 -39.70 -20.81 42.87
N SER A 262 -40.91 -20.30 43.20
CA SER A 262 -42.28 -20.30 42.61
C SER A 262 -43.24 -19.40 43.46
N GLY A 263 -44.11 -18.56 42.87
CA GLY A 263 -45.22 -17.87 43.58
C GLY A 263 -45.96 -16.83 42.69
N ALA A 264 -47.26 -16.94 42.36
CA ALA A 264 -48.51 -16.88 43.17
C ALA A 264 -48.97 -15.42 43.48
N SER A 265 -50.24 -14.98 43.32
CA SER A 265 -51.55 -15.57 42.92
C SER A 265 -52.53 -14.44 42.49
N GLY A 266 -53.75 -14.62 41.92
CA GLY A 266 -54.51 -15.78 41.41
C GLY A 266 -56.00 -15.44 41.10
N GLY A 267 -56.71 -16.31 40.34
CA GLY A 267 -58.18 -16.30 40.11
C GLY A 267 -58.73 -15.42 38.96
N GLY A 268 -59.84 -15.75 38.24
CA GLY A 268 -60.57 -17.02 38.14
C GLY A 268 -62.02 -16.95 37.56
N ALA A 269 -62.29 -17.67 36.45
CA ALA A 269 -63.62 -18.11 35.92
C ALA A 269 -64.66 -17.07 35.40
N ALA A 270 -65.66 -17.38 34.53
CA ALA A 270 -65.81 -18.39 33.44
C ALA A 270 -67.13 -18.22 32.60
N HIS A 271 -67.14 -18.77 31.36
CA HIS A 271 -68.28 -19.28 30.52
C HIS A 271 -69.45 -18.39 30.01
N GLY A 272 -70.03 -18.82 28.85
CA GLY A 272 -71.30 -18.37 28.24
C GLY A 272 -71.14 -17.72 26.84
N ASP A 273 -71.06 -18.37 25.66
CA ASP A 273 -71.57 -19.63 25.07
C ASP A 273 -72.73 -19.41 24.04
N ALA A 274 -72.83 -20.31 23.04
CA ALA A 274 -73.85 -20.45 21.97
C ALA A 274 -73.95 -19.44 20.78
N ALA A 275 -74.34 -20.02 19.62
CA ALA A 275 -74.77 -19.41 18.34
C ALA A 275 -76.19 -19.98 18.00
N PRO A 276 -76.74 -20.12 16.76
CA PRO A 276 -76.31 -19.75 15.38
C PRO A 276 -77.45 -19.32 14.37
N GLU A 277 -77.11 -19.33 13.07
CA GLU A 277 -77.95 -19.66 11.87
C GLU A 277 -78.97 -18.70 11.15
N LYS A 278 -78.65 -18.50 9.84
CA LYS A 278 -79.48 -18.65 8.58
C LYS A 278 -80.68 -17.75 8.21
N GLY A 279 -80.79 -17.55 6.88
CA GLY A 279 -82.00 -17.17 6.12
C GLY A 279 -81.90 -15.80 5.42
N SER A 280 -81.83 -15.56 4.09
CA SER A 280 -82.08 -16.26 2.79
C SER A 280 -83.37 -15.85 2.05
N GLY A 281 -83.23 -15.24 0.87
CA GLY A 281 -84.29 -14.86 -0.09
C GLY A 281 -84.31 -13.34 -0.37
N THR A 282 -84.16 -12.72 -1.56
CA THR A 282 -84.26 -12.99 -3.02
C THR A 282 -85.49 -12.35 -3.69
N ALA A 283 -85.30 -11.74 -4.88
CA ALA A 283 -86.31 -11.26 -5.86
C ALA A 283 -87.14 -10.01 -5.47
N ASP A 284 -87.55 -9.11 -6.40
CA ASP A 284 -87.14 -8.86 -7.80
C ASP A 284 -87.52 -7.42 -8.28
N ALA A 285 -86.92 -6.99 -9.39
CA ALA A 285 -87.30 -5.97 -10.40
C ALA A 285 -88.18 -4.74 -10.06
N GLY A 286 -87.67 -3.55 -10.42
CA GLY A 286 -88.45 -2.32 -10.65
C GLY A 286 -87.73 -1.31 -11.56
N LYS A 287 -88.36 -0.85 -12.65
CA LYS A 287 -87.77 0.11 -13.61
C LYS A 287 -88.05 1.57 -13.21
N GLY A 288 -87.09 2.47 -13.43
CA GLY A 288 -87.25 3.93 -13.29
C GLY A 288 -86.16 4.69 -14.07
N THR A 289 -86.48 5.90 -14.57
CA THR A 289 -85.64 6.64 -15.54
C THR A 289 -85.36 8.08 -15.13
N TYR A 290 -84.17 8.58 -15.50
CA TYR A 290 -83.74 10.00 -15.51
C TYR A 290 -83.79 10.78 -14.18
N GLY A 291 -82.64 11.34 -13.77
CA GLY A 291 -82.57 12.34 -12.71
C GLY A 291 -81.13 12.78 -12.42
N ASN A 292 -80.83 14.06 -12.67
CA ASN A 292 -79.54 14.67 -12.31
C ASN A 292 -79.70 15.36 -10.93
N GLY A 293 -78.74 15.20 -10.02
CA GLY A 293 -78.80 15.82 -8.69
C GLY A 293 -77.66 15.38 -7.77
N ALA A 294 -77.04 16.33 -7.07
CA ALA A 294 -75.95 16.07 -6.15
C ALA A 294 -76.45 15.46 -4.83
N GLY A 295 -75.66 14.55 -4.25
CA GLY A 295 -75.90 13.97 -2.92
C GLY A 295 -74.58 13.75 -2.19
N HIS A 296 -74.49 14.23 -0.95
CA HIS A 296 -73.29 14.08 -0.11
C HIS A 296 -72.92 12.60 0.09
N ARG A 297 -71.62 12.31 0.10
CA ARG A 297 -71.06 11.13 0.76
C ARG A 297 -70.21 11.60 1.94
N ASN A 298 -70.32 10.88 3.05
CA ASN A 298 -69.74 11.30 4.33
C ASN A 298 -68.21 11.29 4.28
N SER A 299 -67.59 12.35 4.80
CA SER A 299 -66.17 12.34 5.16
C SER A 299 -65.92 11.38 6.33
N PRO A 300 -64.77 10.69 6.39
CA PRO A 300 -64.31 10.03 7.61
C PRO A 300 -64.14 11.05 8.76
N PRO A 301 -64.19 10.62 10.03
CA PRO A 301 -63.88 11.49 11.17
C PRO A 301 -62.44 12.01 11.07
N GLY A 302 -62.25 13.28 11.43
CA GLY A 302 -61.01 14.01 11.17
C GLY A 302 -59.79 13.45 11.92
N ARG A 303 -58.66 13.31 11.20
CA ARG A 303 -57.34 13.12 11.81
C ARG A 303 -56.96 14.38 12.60
N PRO A 304 -56.38 14.27 13.81
CA PRO A 304 -55.78 15.41 14.49
C PRO A 304 -54.45 15.77 13.81
N GLY A 305 -54.51 16.58 12.75
CA GLY A 305 -53.32 17.15 12.11
C GLY A 305 -52.57 18.06 13.08
N GLY A 306 -51.24 18.17 12.91
CA GLY A 306 -50.46 19.17 13.64
C GLY A 306 -50.94 20.58 13.33
N ARG A 307 -50.79 21.52 14.26
CA ARG A 307 -51.01 22.93 13.92
C ARG A 307 -49.89 23.35 12.94
N PRO A 308 -50.18 24.08 11.85
CA PRO A 308 -49.13 24.62 10.99
C PRO A 308 -48.11 25.40 11.81
N ALA A 309 -46.82 25.15 11.55
CA ALA A 309 -45.75 25.83 12.25
C ALA A 309 -45.55 27.26 11.71
N ASP A 310 -44.83 28.08 12.48
CA ASP A 310 -44.25 29.30 11.91
C ASP A 310 -43.22 28.89 10.84
N PRO A 311 -43.28 29.46 9.62
CA PRO A 311 -42.41 29.08 8.51
C PRO A 311 -40.93 29.09 8.90
N MET A 312 -40.17 28.14 8.33
CA MET A 312 -38.71 28.17 8.43
C MET A 312 -38.18 29.51 7.87
N PRO A 313 -37.18 30.14 8.51
CA PRO A 313 -36.57 31.35 7.96
C PRO A 313 -36.11 31.13 6.52
N PHE A 314 -36.37 32.10 5.64
CA PHE A 314 -36.11 31.98 4.21
C PHE A 314 -34.64 31.62 3.91
N GLU A 315 -33.72 32.27 4.62
CA GLU A 315 -32.27 32.05 4.50
C GLU A 315 -31.84 30.63 4.87
N ASP A 316 -32.46 30.03 5.89
CA ASP A 316 -32.17 28.64 6.30
C ASP A 316 -32.76 27.63 5.30
N ARG A 317 -33.96 27.91 4.77
CA ARG A 317 -34.59 27.10 3.72
C ARG A 317 -33.76 27.11 2.43
N GLU A 318 -33.33 28.29 1.98
CA GLU A 318 -32.47 28.47 0.81
C GLU A 318 -31.12 27.77 1.00
N ARG A 319 -30.51 27.90 2.18
CA ARG A 319 -29.27 27.19 2.53
C ARG A 319 -29.44 25.66 2.53
N LEU A 320 -30.53 25.12 3.05
CA LEU A 320 -30.77 23.67 3.06
C LEU A 320 -30.94 23.11 1.64
N LEU A 321 -31.73 23.79 0.79
CA LEU A 321 -31.95 23.39 -0.60
C LEU A 321 -30.68 23.50 -1.45
N SER A 322 -29.95 24.62 -1.34
CA SER A 322 -28.68 24.83 -2.03
C SER A 322 -27.57 23.90 -1.53
N GLY A 323 -27.65 23.39 -0.29
CA GLY A 323 -26.60 22.58 0.34
C GLY A 323 -25.51 23.42 1.01
N THR A 324 -25.84 24.64 1.46
CA THR A 324 -24.93 25.59 2.14
C THR A 324 -25.34 25.87 3.58
N HIS A 325 -26.06 24.94 4.22
CA HIS A 325 -26.50 25.06 5.62
C HIS A 325 -25.52 24.38 6.58
N HIS A 326 -24.79 25.16 7.36
CA HIS A 326 -23.74 24.64 8.24
C HIS A 326 -24.28 23.89 9.48
N ALA A 327 -25.49 24.16 9.96
CA ALA A 327 -26.05 23.53 11.16
C ALA A 327 -27.47 22.98 10.99
N PRO A 328 -27.76 22.02 10.08
CA PRO A 328 -29.14 21.59 9.77
C PRO A 328 -29.99 21.19 10.99
N HIS A 329 -29.33 20.62 12.01
CA HIS A 329 -29.92 20.25 13.30
C HIS A 329 -30.48 21.43 14.13
N SER A 330 -30.18 22.69 13.81
CA SER A 330 -30.78 23.86 14.49
C SER A 330 -32.20 24.18 14.02
N VAL A 331 -32.61 23.64 12.86
CA VAL A 331 -33.89 23.96 12.20
C VAL A 331 -34.70 22.72 11.82
N LEU A 332 -34.04 21.60 11.47
CA LEU A 332 -34.64 20.29 11.24
C LEU A 332 -34.70 19.47 12.55
N GLY A 333 -35.54 18.43 12.57
CA GLY A 333 -35.79 17.61 13.76
C GLY A 333 -36.92 18.17 14.62
N ALA A 334 -36.90 17.82 15.91
CA ALA A 334 -37.89 18.23 16.90
C ALA A 334 -37.33 19.30 17.85
N HIS A 335 -38.02 20.44 17.97
CA HIS A 335 -37.56 21.61 18.75
C HIS A 335 -38.65 22.13 19.70
N PRO A 336 -38.31 22.53 20.94
CA PRO A 336 -39.28 23.10 21.87
C PRO A 336 -39.65 24.53 21.47
N VAL A 337 -40.94 24.85 21.45
CA VAL A 337 -41.48 26.17 21.13
C VAL A 337 -42.58 26.56 22.12
N ARG A 338 -42.96 27.85 22.19
CA ARG A 338 -43.99 28.34 23.13
C ARG A 338 -45.34 27.61 23.01
N ALA A 339 -45.64 27.02 21.86
CA ALA A 339 -46.89 26.31 21.57
C ALA A 339 -46.80 24.77 21.69
N GLY A 340 -45.65 24.20 22.07
CA GLY A 340 -45.43 22.76 22.18
C GLY A 340 -44.08 22.33 21.62
N VAL A 341 -44.05 21.27 20.81
CA VAL A 341 -42.86 20.86 20.05
C VAL A 341 -43.14 21.05 18.57
N VAL A 342 -42.26 21.79 17.88
CA VAL A 342 -42.28 21.89 16.41
C VAL A 342 -41.42 20.77 15.84
N PHE A 343 -41.95 20.07 14.83
CA PHE A 343 -41.20 19.13 14.02
C PHE A 343 -40.99 19.78 12.65
N ARG A 344 -39.76 19.70 12.10
CA ARG A 344 -39.45 20.10 10.73
C ARG A 344 -38.59 19.03 10.05
N VAL A 345 -39.03 18.61 8.87
CA VAL A 345 -38.47 17.47 8.15
C VAL A 345 -38.18 17.88 6.71
N LEU A 346 -37.00 17.51 6.19
CA LEU A 346 -36.65 17.64 4.78
C LEU A 346 -36.61 16.25 4.14
N ARG A 347 -37.60 15.94 3.30
CA ARG A 347 -37.72 14.71 2.53
C ARG A 347 -38.12 15.07 1.09
N PRO A 348 -37.14 15.31 0.20
CA PRO A 348 -37.38 15.48 -1.23
C PRO A 348 -38.28 14.36 -1.77
N TYR A 349 -39.15 14.72 -2.71
CA TYR A 349 -40.09 13.81 -3.41
C TYR A 349 -41.13 13.06 -2.55
N ALA A 350 -41.19 13.29 -1.23
CA ALA A 350 -42.24 12.73 -0.39
C ALA A 350 -43.61 13.38 -0.71
N ARG A 351 -44.68 12.61 -0.58
CA ARG A 351 -46.08 13.02 -0.78
C ARG A 351 -46.76 13.45 0.52
N SER A 352 -46.33 12.89 1.64
CA SER A 352 -46.67 13.35 2.99
C SER A 352 -45.67 12.81 4.01
N VAL A 353 -45.58 13.50 5.15
CA VAL A 353 -44.83 13.05 6.33
C VAL A 353 -45.76 13.11 7.54
N ALA A 354 -45.73 12.08 8.38
CA ALA A 354 -46.35 12.10 9.69
C ALA A 354 -45.34 11.76 10.79
N VAL A 355 -45.48 12.39 11.95
CA VAL A 355 -44.74 12.02 13.17
C VAL A 355 -45.50 10.89 13.86
N VAL A 356 -44.78 9.82 14.19
CA VAL A 356 -45.30 8.68 14.96
C VAL A 356 -44.63 8.67 16.32
N ALA A 357 -45.42 8.88 17.39
CA ALA A 357 -44.93 8.93 18.76
C ALA A 357 -45.98 8.39 19.74
N LYS A 358 -45.59 7.48 20.64
CA LYS A 358 -46.47 6.91 21.69
C LYS A 358 -47.83 6.37 21.17
N GLY A 359 -47.85 5.78 19.97
CA GLY A 359 -49.05 5.25 19.32
C GLY A 359 -49.93 6.28 18.61
N LEU A 360 -49.56 7.57 18.61
CA LEU A 360 -50.23 8.63 17.85
C LEU A 360 -49.51 8.86 16.52
N ARG A 361 -50.28 9.00 15.43
CA ARG A 361 -49.82 9.49 14.11
C ARG A 361 -50.34 10.91 13.90
N ALA A 362 -49.44 11.89 13.83
CA ALA A 362 -49.77 13.29 13.57
C ALA A 362 -49.21 13.71 12.20
N GLU A 363 -50.09 14.08 11.28
CA GLU A 363 -49.74 14.45 9.91
C GLU A 363 -49.18 15.89 9.88
N LEU A 364 -48.05 16.09 9.19
CA LEU A 364 -47.39 17.38 9.04
C LEU A 364 -47.96 18.14 7.83
N HIS A 365 -47.86 19.46 7.87
CA HIS A 365 -48.15 20.35 6.74
C HIS A 365 -47.05 20.21 5.68
N ASP A 366 -47.43 20.20 4.40
CA ASP A 366 -46.51 20.29 3.26
C ASP A 366 -46.16 21.76 3.03
N ASP A 367 -44.90 22.11 3.30
CA ASP A 367 -44.37 23.47 3.10
C ASP A 367 -43.73 23.63 1.71
N GLY A 368 -43.88 22.64 0.82
CA GLY A 368 -43.31 22.59 -0.52
C GLY A 368 -41.82 22.23 -0.54
N GLU A 369 -41.31 21.90 -1.73
CA GLU A 369 -39.88 21.58 -1.98
C GLU A 369 -39.33 20.42 -1.12
N GLY A 370 -40.20 19.56 -0.60
CA GLY A 370 -39.86 18.46 0.30
C GLY A 370 -39.75 18.85 1.77
N PHE A 371 -40.09 20.08 2.15
CA PHE A 371 -40.21 20.47 3.55
C PHE A 371 -41.58 20.12 4.11
N PHE A 372 -41.59 19.55 5.32
CA PHE A 372 -42.80 19.29 6.09
C PHE A 372 -42.65 19.81 7.51
N SER A 373 -43.68 20.46 8.06
CA SER A 373 -43.64 20.95 9.44
C SER A 373 -44.96 20.87 10.19
N GLY A 374 -44.89 20.96 11.52
CA GLY A 374 -46.07 21.03 12.37
C GLY A 374 -45.73 21.15 13.84
N VAL A 375 -46.57 21.86 14.58
CA VAL A 375 -46.49 21.97 16.04
C VAL A 375 -47.48 21.00 16.67
N LEU A 376 -46.96 20.10 17.49
CA LEU A 376 -47.75 19.20 18.34
C LEU A 376 -47.78 19.77 19.77
N PRO A 377 -48.93 19.71 20.49
CA PRO A 377 -49.09 20.26 21.83
C PRO A 377 -48.45 19.35 22.91
N LEU A 378 -47.16 19.08 22.74
CA LEU A 378 -46.33 18.26 23.62
C LEU A 378 -45.50 19.17 24.53
N ARG A 379 -45.29 18.75 25.79
CA ARG A 379 -44.49 19.49 26.77
C ARG A 379 -42.99 19.34 26.50
N ASP A 380 -42.57 18.13 26.20
CA ASP A 380 -41.18 17.71 26.05
C ASP A 380 -41.06 16.90 24.74
N ILE A 381 -39.87 16.86 24.13
CA ILE A 381 -39.64 16.07 22.90
C ILE A 381 -39.83 14.58 23.23
N PRO A 382 -40.74 13.86 22.55
CA PRO A 382 -40.93 12.43 22.76
C PRO A 382 -39.85 11.63 22.02
N ASP A 383 -39.71 10.35 22.35
CA ASP A 383 -39.17 9.41 21.35
C ASP A 383 -40.16 9.29 20.18
N TYR A 384 -39.65 9.37 18.95
CA TYR A 384 -40.47 9.45 17.74
C TYR A 384 -39.78 8.86 16.51
N LYS A 385 -40.62 8.54 15.54
CA LYS A 385 -40.26 8.18 14.16
C LYS A 385 -41.02 9.06 13.17
N LEU A 386 -40.53 9.08 11.94
CA LEU A 386 -41.18 9.65 10.77
C LEU A 386 -41.82 8.52 9.96
N LEU A 387 -43.04 8.76 9.49
CA LEU A 387 -43.74 7.90 8.55
C LEU A 387 -43.89 8.69 7.25
N VAL A 388 -43.08 8.34 6.26
CA VAL A 388 -42.87 9.10 5.02
C VAL A 388 -43.50 8.35 3.85
N ALA A 389 -44.46 8.99 3.17
CA ALA A 389 -45.12 8.42 2.01
C ALA A 389 -44.46 8.89 0.70
N TYR A 390 -44.13 7.96 -0.18
CA TYR A 390 -43.61 8.17 -1.53
C TYR A 390 -44.61 7.65 -2.59
N GLU A 391 -44.23 7.63 -3.87
CA GLU A 391 -44.98 6.90 -4.91
C GLU A 391 -44.94 5.39 -4.61
N GLY A 392 -46.08 4.81 -4.23
CA GLY A 392 -46.24 3.35 -4.06
C GLY A 392 -45.79 2.76 -2.72
N THR A 393 -45.08 3.52 -1.87
CA THR A 393 -44.47 3.02 -0.62
C THR A 393 -44.67 4.02 0.53
N GLU A 394 -44.94 3.54 1.74
CA GLU A 394 -44.88 4.31 2.99
C GLU A 394 -43.80 3.69 3.90
N ILE A 395 -42.88 4.51 4.42
CA ILE A 395 -41.67 4.05 5.15
C ILE A 395 -41.69 4.64 6.57
N GLU A 396 -41.64 3.77 7.59
CA GLU A 396 -41.39 4.18 8.98
C GLU A 396 -39.88 4.19 9.26
N THR A 397 -39.32 5.34 9.66
CA THR A 397 -37.88 5.50 9.91
C THR A 397 -37.61 6.48 11.06
N HIS A 398 -36.43 6.42 11.68
CA HIS A 398 -36.01 7.45 12.63
C HIS A 398 -35.58 8.73 11.91
N ASP A 399 -35.71 9.87 12.58
CA ASP A 399 -35.25 11.15 12.05
C ASP A 399 -33.74 11.33 12.32
N PRO A 400 -32.87 11.48 11.30
CA PRO A 400 -31.45 11.78 11.49
C PRO A 400 -31.23 13.03 12.36
N TYR A 401 -32.11 14.04 12.22
CA TYR A 401 -31.91 15.35 12.84
C TYR A 401 -32.33 15.43 14.30
N ARG A 402 -32.81 14.32 14.88
CA ARG A 402 -33.06 14.20 16.33
C ARG A 402 -31.79 13.89 17.13
N PHE A 403 -30.75 13.35 16.49
CA PHE A 403 -29.61 12.75 17.19
C PHE A 403 -28.58 13.81 17.59
N LEU A 404 -28.03 13.68 18.80
CA LEU A 404 -26.90 14.47 19.27
C LEU A 404 -25.62 14.13 18.48
N PRO A 405 -24.54 14.95 18.55
CA PRO A 405 -23.24 14.58 17.99
C PRO A 405 -22.80 13.19 18.42
N SER A 406 -22.32 12.40 17.46
CA SER A 406 -21.84 11.02 17.61
C SER A 406 -20.30 10.92 17.65
N ILE A 407 -19.67 12.04 18.02
CA ILE A 407 -18.23 12.23 18.21
C ILE A 407 -18.02 13.22 19.38
N GLY A 408 -16.98 13.00 20.19
CA GLY A 408 -16.73 13.72 21.43
C GLY A 408 -15.82 14.94 21.29
N GLU A 409 -15.86 15.84 22.28
CA GLU A 409 -15.00 17.03 22.33
C GLU A 409 -13.50 16.69 22.37
N LEU A 410 -13.14 15.56 22.99
CA LEU A 410 -11.76 15.06 23.01
C LEU A 410 -11.27 14.66 21.61
N ASP A 411 -12.10 13.98 20.83
CA ASP A 411 -11.74 13.54 19.48
C ASP A 411 -11.49 14.76 18.58
N LEU A 412 -12.40 15.74 18.64
CA LEU A 412 -12.28 17.03 17.94
C LEU A 412 -11.03 17.81 18.36
N HIS A 413 -10.69 17.79 19.66
CA HIS A 413 -9.48 18.44 20.19
C HIS A 413 -8.19 17.77 19.69
N LEU A 414 -8.10 16.44 19.79
CA LEU A 414 -6.92 15.68 19.35
C LEU A 414 -6.71 15.77 17.84
N MET A 415 -7.78 15.83 17.04
CA MET A 415 -7.69 16.10 15.60
C MET A 415 -7.17 17.51 15.30
N GLY A 416 -7.62 18.53 16.04
CA GLY A 416 -7.11 19.90 15.90
C GLY A 416 -5.65 20.08 16.32
N GLU A 417 -5.16 19.31 17.30
CA GLU A 417 -3.72 19.24 17.61
C GLU A 417 -2.93 18.42 16.57
N GLY A 418 -3.60 17.60 15.76
CA GLY A 418 -2.97 16.66 14.84
C GLY A 418 -2.32 15.46 15.55
N ARG A 419 -2.97 14.95 16.61
CA ARG A 419 -2.44 13.94 17.56
C ARG A 419 -3.45 12.84 17.93
N HIS A 420 -4.43 12.60 17.06
CA HIS A 420 -5.46 11.56 17.23
C HIS A 420 -4.98 10.22 16.65
N GLU A 421 -4.17 9.49 17.41
CA GLU A 421 -3.47 8.26 16.98
C GLU A 421 -4.38 7.15 16.40
N GLN A 422 -5.67 7.09 16.77
CA GLN A 422 -6.66 6.15 16.19
C GLN A 422 -7.74 6.86 15.33
N LEU A 423 -7.32 7.73 14.40
CA LEU A 423 -8.21 8.60 13.60
C LEU A 423 -9.35 7.87 12.89
N TRP A 424 -9.12 6.64 12.43
CA TRP A 424 -10.09 5.79 11.74
C TRP A 424 -11.30 5.36 12.60
N ASN A 425 -11.25 5.58 13.92
CA ASN A 425 -12.38 5.39 14.83
C ASN A 425 -13.17 6.69 15.08
N ALA A 426 -12.63 7.86 14.69
CA ALA A 426 -13.27 9.17 14.82
C ALA A 426 -13.85 9.68 13.49
N LEU A 427 -13.14 9.51 12.37
CA LEU A 427 -13.60 9.92 11.04
C LEU A 427 -14.08 8.75 10.18
N GLY A 428 -14.60 9.05 8.98
CA GLY A 428 -15.13 8.11 8.01
C GLY A 428 -16.60 7.74 8.24
N ALA A 429 -17.06 6.70 7.54
CA ALA A 429 -18.28 5.97 7.88
C ALA A 429 -18.02 4.91 8.97
N ARG A 430 -18.85 4.88 10.02
CA ARG A 430 -18.83 3.86 11.08
C ARG A 430 -20.25 3.38 11.41
N PRO A 431 -20.59 2.10 11.13
CA PRO A 431 -21.72 1.45 11.76
C PRO A 431 -21.63 1.56 13.29
N MET A 432 -22.74 1.88 13.96
CA MET A 432 -22.81 1.99 15.42
C MET A 432 -24.26 1.96 15.93
N VAL A 433 -24.42 1.74 17.24
CA VAL A 433 -25.67 2.01 17.96
C VAL A 433 -25.57 3.39 18.62
N HIS A 434 -26.21 4.40 18.05
CA HIS A 434 -26.25 5.75 18.62
C HIS A 434 -27.60 6.04 19.29
N GLN A 435 -27.57 6.49 20.54
CA GLN A 435 -28.76 6.77 21.37
C GLN A 435 -29.84 5.67 21.32
N GLY A 436 -29.41 4.40 21.29
CA GLY A 436 -30.29 3.23 21.25
C GLY A 436 -30.82 2.83 19.87
N VAL A 437 -30.34 3.42 18.78
CA VAL A 437 -30.73 3.11 17.40
C VAL A 437 -29.50 2.71 16.59
N THR A 438 -29.58 1.59 15.85
CA THR A 438 -28.53 1.17 14.90
C THR A 438 -28.55 2.04 13.64
N GLY A 439 -27.37 2.39 13.13
CA GLY A 439 -27.20 3.15 11.90
C GLY A 439 -25.71 3.39 11.63
N THR A 440 -25.41 4.35 10.76
CA THR A 440 -24.03 4.72 10.43
C THR A 440 -23.78 6.20 10.75
N ARG A 441 -22.71 6.48 11.50
CA ARG A 441 -22.12 7.83 11.56
C ARG A 441 -21.29 8.06 10.31
N PHE A 442 -21.47 9.20 9.67
CA PHE A 442 -20.56 9.72 8.64
C PHE A 442 -19.86 10.97 9.19
N THR A 443 -18.54 11.05 8.98
CA THR A 443 -17.68 12.06 9.59
C THR A 443 -16.53 12.43 8.64
N VAL A 444 -16.48 13.68 8.18
CA VAL A 444 -15.49 14.13 7.17
C VAL A 444 -14.92 15.52 7.48
N TRP A 445 -13.62 15.72 7.28
CA TRP A 445 -12.96 17.02 7.46
C TRP A 445 -13.02 17.81 6.14
N ALA A 446 -13.64 18.99 6.17
CA ALA A 446 -13.80 19.89 5.03
C ALA A 446 -13.99 21.34 5.53
N PRO A 447 -12.95 21.97 6.12
CA PRO A 447 -13.05 23.22 6.87
C PRO A 447 -13.53 24.43 6.06
N ASN A 448 -13.25 24.50 4.75
CA ASN A 448 -13.65 25.61 3.89
C ASN A 448 -15.00 25.35 3.17
N ALA A 449 -15.58 24.15 3.30
CA ALA A 449 -16.85 23.84 2.68
C ALA A 449 -17.98 24.74 3.22
N ARG A 450 -18.88 25.17 2.33
CA ARG A 450 -20.11 25.89 2.72
C ARG A 450 -21.21 24.94 3.22
N GLY A 451 -21.08 23.66 2.89
CA GLY A 451 -21.97 22.59 3.34
C GLY A 451 -21.53 21.24 2.80
N ALA A 452 -21.72 20.19 3.60
CA ALA A 452 -21.54 18.80 3.20
C ALA A 452 -22.87 18.04 3.30
N ARG A 453 -23.08 17.05 2.45
CA ARG A 453 -24.21 16.10 2.48
C ARG A 453 -23.68 14.68 2.22
N VAL A 454 -24.33 13.68 2.81
CA VAL A 454 -24.06 12.27 2.45
C VAL A 454 -24.94 11.89 1.24
N VAL A 455 -24.33 11.33 0.19
CA VAL A 455 -25.03 10.79 -0.97
C VAL A 455 -24.74 9.31 -1.12
N GLY A 456 -25.67 8.56 -1.71
CA GLY A 456 -25.48 7.12 -1.93
C GLY A 456 -26.63 6.45 -2.65
N ASN A 457 -26.53 5.14 -2.84
CA ASN A 457 -27.61 4.31 -3.36
C ASN A 457 -28.92 4.47 -2.55
N PHE A 458 -28.83 4.52 -1.21
CA PHE A 458 -29.93 4.69 -0.27
C PHE A 458 -30.73 6.01 -0.43
N ASN A 459 -30.17 7.01 -1.13
CA ASN A 459 -30.86 8.27 -1.46
C ASN A 459 -30.87 8.58 -2.97
N TYR A 460 -30.64 7.57 -3.82
CA TYR A 460 -30.57 7.71 -5.29
C TYR A 460 -29.57 8.80 -5.74
N TRP A 461 -28.52 9.03 -4.94
CA TRP A 461 -27.51 10.06 -5.10
C TRP A 461 -27.99 11.52 -4.94
N ASP A 462 -29.20 11.76 -4.38
CA ASP A 462 -29.65 13.09 -3.96
C ASP A 462 -29.33 13.39 -2.49
N GLY A 463 -28.33 14.23 -2.27
CA GLY A 463 -27.90 14.66 -0.93
C GLY A 463 -28.86 15.62 -0.23
N THR A 464 -29.91 16.10 -0.91
CA THR A 464 -30.82 17.13 -0.38
C THR A 464 -31.60 16.65 0.85
N GLY A 465 -31.84 15.34 1.00
CA GLY A 465 -32.45 14.75 2.20
C GLY A 465 -31.49 14.56 3.40
N TYR A 466 -30.17 14.69 3.20
CA TYR A 466 -29.13 14.33 4.16
C TYR A 466 -27.96 15.36 4.31
N PRO A 467 -28.20 16.67 4.46
CA PRO A 467 -27.16 17.63 4.85
C PRO A 467 -26.60 17.36 6.26
N MET A 468 -25.28 17.50 6.39
CA MET A 468 -24.48 17.27 7.60
C MET A 468 -24.36 18.54 8.44
N ARG A 469 -24.04 18.43 9.73
CA ARG A 469 -23.68 19.58 10.59
C ARG A 469 -22.17 19.77 10.64
N SER A 470 -21.70 20.99 10.52
CA SER A 470 -20.36 21.40 10.91
C SER A 470 -20.24 21.43 12.43
N LEU A 471 -19.15 20.87 12.95
CA LEU A 471 -18.81 20.82 14.37
C LEU A 471 -17.89 22.00 14.75
N GLY A 472 -18.28 23.20 14.33
CA GLY A 472 -17.59 24.46 14.65
C GLY A 472 -16.19 24.56 14.03
N SER A 473 -15.25 25.11 14.81
CA SER A 473 -13.87 25.39 14.38
C SER A 473 -13.01 24.15 14.10
N SER A 474 -13.53 22.94 14.29
CA SER A 474 -12.86 21.70 13.90
C SER A 474 -12.82 21.47 12.38
N GLY A 475 -13.69 22.15 11.62
CA GLY A 475 -13.86 21.89 10.18
C GLY A 475 -14.48 20.53 9.84
N ILE A 476 -14.87 19.75 10.84
CA ILE A 476 -15.46 18.41 10.67
C ILE A 476 -16.97 18.52 10.47
N TRP A 477 -17.47 17.80 9.48
CA TRP A 477 -18.88 17.63 9.18
C TRP A 477 -19.33 16.24 9.64
N GLU A 478 -20.47 16.17 10.32
CA GLU A 478 -21.02 14.94 10.88
C GLU A 478 -22.52 14.78 10.55
N LEU A 479 -22.94 13.52 10.36
CA LEU A 479 -24.34 13.10 10.40
C LEU A 479 -24.43 11.64 10.83
N PHE A 480 -25.29 11.32 11.79
CA PHE A 480 -25.72 9.95 12.05
C PHE A 480 -26.99 9.64 11.24
N VAL A 481 -26.93 8.63 10.38
CA VAL A 481 -28.09 8.17 9.59
C VAL A 481 -28.57 6.82 10.14
N PRO A 482 -29.77 6.77 10.75
CA PRO A 482 -30.31 5.53 11.30
C PRO A 482 -30.64 4.52 10.20
N SER A 483 -30.57 3.23 10.55
CA SER A 483 -30.88 2.08 9.69
C SER A 483 -29.97 1.85 8.47
N LEU A 484 -28.96 2.70 8.20
CA LEU A 484 -27.90 2.37 7.23
C LEU A 484 -26.83 1.50 7.90
N GLY A 485 -26.40 0.44 7.21
CA GLY A 485 -25.36 -0.48 7.65
C GLY A 485 -24.44 -0.88 6.51
N GLU A 486 -23.73 -2.00 6.68
CA GLU A 486 -22.72 -2.50 5.74
C GLU A 486 -23.23 -2.71 4.31
N GLY A 487 -22.34 -2.52 3.34
CA GLY A 487 -22.59 -2.75 1.91
C GLY A 487 -23.24 -1.59 1.15
N GLU A 488 -23.77 -0.57 1.84
CA GLU A 488 -24.32 0.62 1.17
C GLU A 488 -23.20 1.47 0.54
N LEU A 489 -23.46 1.97 -0.67
CA LEU A 489 -22.51 2.79 -1.44
C LEU A 489 -22.72 4.26 -1.12
N TYR A 490 -21.64 4.99 -0.82
CA TYR A 490 -21.72 6.42 -0.48
C TYR A 490 -20.56 7.29 -1.00
N LYS A 491 -20.82 8.60 -1.02
CA LYS A 491 -19.88 9.70 -1.24
C LYS A 491 -20.32 10.93 -0.42
N PHE A 492 -19.49 11.96 -0.37
CA PHE A 492 -19.86 13.27 0.15
C PHE A 492 -20.13 14.26 -0.99
N GLU A 493 -21.31 14.88 -1.03
CA GLU A 493 -21.54 16.09 -1.82
C GLU A 493 -20.97 17.28 -1.02
N ILE A 494 -19.80 17.78 -1.44
CA ILE A 494 -19.16 18.95 -0.84
C ILE A 494 -19.53 20.19 -1.66
N THR A 495 -20.13 21.19 -1.01
CA THR A 495 -20.39 22.50 -1.61
C THR A 495 -19.23 23.44 -1.30
N ARG A 496 -18.46 23.77 -2.33
CA ARG A 496 -17.20 24.53 -2.28
C ARG A 496 -17.44 26.04 -2.00
N PRO A 497 -16.42 26.83 -1.62
CA PRO A 497 -16.54 28.28 -1.37
C PRO A 497 -17.23 29.07 -2.48
N ASP A 498 -16.92 28.77 -3.74
CA ASP A 498 -17.51 29.40 -4.93
C ASP A 498 -19.00 29.05 -5.16
N GLY A 499 -19.52 28.06 -4.43
CA GLY A 499 -20.88 27.54 -4.58
C GLY A 499 -21.01 26.39 -5.59
N SER A 500 -19.92 25.94 -6.20
CA SER A 500 -19.89 24.70 -6.98
C SER A 500 -19.96 23.47 -6.06
N LYS A 501 -20.24 22.29 -6.65
CA LYS A 501 -20.43 21.03 -5.92
C LYS A 501 -19.60 19.91 -6.53
N THR A 502 -19.01 19.08 -5.69
CA THR A 502 -18.24 17.89 -6.10
C THR A 502 -18.58 16.69 -5.22
N MET A 503 -18.66 15.51 -5.85
CA MET A 503 -18.90 14.22 -5.19
C MET A 503 -17.56 13.56 -4.84
N ARG A 504 -17.18 13.61 -3.56
CA ARG A 504 -15.92 13.05 -3.06
C ARG A 504 -16.09 11.65 -2.51
N ALA A 505 -15.14 10.75 -2.78
CA ALA A 505 -14.95 9.56 -1.97
C ALA A 505 -14.56 9.95 -0.54
N ASP A 506 -14.81 9.08 0.43
CA ASP A 506 -14.37 9.28 1.81
C ASP A 506 -12.85 9.07 1.93
N PRO A 507 -12.06 10.07 2.38
CA PRO A 507 -10.62 9.90 2.66
C PRO A 507 -10.32 8.76 3.64
N MET A 508 -11.28 8.45 4.52
CA MET A 508 -11.21 7.44 5.57
C MET A 508 -12.05 6.19 5.21
N ALA A 509 -12.34 5.98 3.93
CA ALA A 509 -13.00 4.77 3.46
C ALA A 509 -12.23 3.52 3.89
N ARG A 510 -12.89 2.60 4.61
CA ARG A 510 -12.36 1.27 4.95
C ARG A 510 -12.47 0.27 3.79
N ARG A 511 -13.37 0.56 2.83
CA ARG A 511 -13.66 -0.24 1.64
C ARG A 511 -14.19 0.63 0.49
N THR A 512 -13.92 0.19 -0.72
CA THR A 512 -14.18 0.89 -1.99
C THR A 512 -14.95 0.00 -2.97
N GLU A 513 -15.59 0.61 -3.97
CA GLU A 513 -15.96 -0.11 -5.19
C GLU A 513 -14.70 -0.46 -6.01
N VAL A 514 -14.77 -1.51 -6.84
CA VAL A 514 -13.66 -1.87 -7.73
C VAL A 514 -13.47 -0.79 -8.82
N PRO A 515 -12.26 -0.22 -8.99
CA PRO A 515 -11.99 0.76 -10.04
C PRO A 515 -12.35 0.24 -11.45
N PRO A 516 -12.90 1.09 -12.34
CA PRO A 516 -12.97 2.55 -12.28
C PRO A 516 -14.21 3.11 -11.55
N ALA A 517 -14.97 2.30 -10.81
CA ALA A 517 -15.93 2.82 -9.84
C ALA A 517 -15.19 3.43 -8.64
N THR A 518 -15.83 4.38 -7.95
CA THR A 518 -15.13 5.33 -7.06
C THR A 518 -15.92 5.69 -5.80
N SER A 519 -16.99 4.96 -5.48
CA SER A 519 -17.72 5.16 -4.23
C SER A 519 -17.03 4.44 -3.07
N SER A 520 -17.19 5.00 -1.88
CA SER A 520 -16.86 4.34 -0.63
C SER A 520 -17.99 3.38 -0.26
N ILE A 521 -17.67 2.31 0.46
CA ILE A 521 -18.65 1.32 0.94
C ILE A 521 -18.68 1.36 2.47
N ILE A 522 -19.86 1.35 3.07
CA ILE A 522 -19.99 1.20 4.53
C ILE A 522 -19.54 -0.22 4.88
N ASP A 523 -18.60 -0.36 5.81
CA ASP A 523 -17.94 -1.63 6.08
C ASP A 523 -17.58 -1.77 7.57
N GLU A 524 -17.73 -2.98 8.10
CA GLU A 524 -17.32 -3.38 9.45
C GLU A 524 -16.60 -4.73 9.34
N SER A 525 -15.52 -4.90 10.11
CA SER A 525 -14.65 -6.07 10.02
C SER A 525 -15.14 -7.15 10.96
N HIS A 526 -15.42 -8.33 10.42
CA HIS A 526 -15.86 -9.54 11.14
C HIS A 526 -14.76 -10.61 11.19
N HIS A 527 -13.57 -10.31 10.68
CA HIS A 527 -12.39 -11.16 10.74
C HIS A 527 -11.97 -11.44 12.20
N VAL A 528 -11.70 -12.71 12.50
CA VAL A 528 -11.15 -13.14 13.80
C VAL A 528 -9.77 -13.74 13.54
N TRP A 529 -8.76 -12.98 13.96
CA TRP A 529 -7.34 -13.33 13.85
C TRP A 529 -6.99 -14.64 14.58
N ARG A 530 -5.91 -15.29 14.14
CA ARG A 530 -5.44 -16.57 14.67
C ARG A 530 -3.91 -16.60 14.82
N ASP A 531 -3.31 -15.41 14.85
CA ASP A 531 -1.88 -15.15 14.82
C ASP A 531 -1.33 -14.64 16.18
N ASP A 532 -2.07 -14.82 17.28
CA ASP A 532 -1.66 -14.43 18.65
C ASP A 532 -0.20 -14.85 18.99
N GLU A 533 0.22 -16.04 18.55
CA GLU A 533 1.58 -16.54 18.78
C GLU A 533 2.65 -15.80 17.96
N TRP A 534 2.31 -15.32 16.75
CA TRP A 534 3.18 -14.48 15.93
C TRP A 534 3.28 -13.07 16.53
N VAL A 535 2.14 -12.43 16.80
CA VAL A 535 2.08 -11.07 17.35
C VAL A 535 2.75 -10.97 18.73
N ALA A 536 2.67 -12.02 19.56
CA ALA A 536 3.37 -12.07 20.85
C ALA A 536 4.89 -12.24 20.74
N LYS A 537 5.39 -12.87 19.66
CA LYS A 537 6.83 -13.10 19.42
C LYS A 537 7.50 -11.99 18.60
N ARG A 538 6.71 -11.21 17.86
CA ARG A 538 7.21 -10.10 17.03
C ARG A 538 7.99 -9.10 17.87
N GLY A 539 9.28 -8.96 17.57
CA GLY A 539 10.19 -8.09 18.32
C GLY A 539 10.83 -8.71 19.56
N GLU A 540 10.68 -10.02 19.84
CA GLU A 540 11.50 -10.73 20.84
C GLU A 540 13.00 -10.58 20.55
N ARG A 541 13.37 -10.51 19.26
CA ARG A 541 14.69 -10.13 18.78
C ARG A 541 14.61 -8.87 17.91
N ALA A 542 15.63 -8.01 17.99
CA ALA A 542 15.74 -6.83 17.14
C ALA A 542 16.01 -7.22 15.68
N VAL A 543 15.39 -6.52 14.73
CA VAL A 543 15.46 -6.84 13.30
C VAL A 543 16.88 -6.81 12.73
N HIS A 544 17.75 -5.91 13.21
CA HIS A 544 19.14 -5.82 12.77
C HIS A 544 19.98 -7.03 13.21
N GLU A 545 19.62 -7.70 14.31
CA GLU A 545 20.24 -8.97 14.74
C GLU A 545 19.51 -10.22 14.24
N SER A 546 18.52 -10.08 13.34
CA SER A 546 17.64 -11.20 12.94
C SER A 546 17.83 -11.59 11.46
N PRO A 547 17.52 -12.84 11.07
CA PRO A 547 17.48 -13.24 9.66
C PRO A 547 16.31 -12.57 8.94
N PHE A 548 16.63 -11.66 8.01
CA PHE A 548 15.65 -10.85 7.28
C PHE A 548 15.90 -10.99 5.77
N SER A 549 15.22 -11.96 5.17
CA SER A 549 15.24 -12.24 3.74
C SER A 549 13.83 -12.11 3.19
N VAL A 550 13.65 -11.15 2.29
CA VAL A 550 12.37 -10.63 1.82
C VAL A 550 12.11 -11.05 0.38
N TYR A 551 10.90 -11.57 0.13
CA TYR A 551 10.37 -11.76 -1.22
C TYR A 551 9.43 -10.59 -1.55
N GLU A 552 9.79 -9.73 -2.50
CA GLU A 552 8.96 -8.57 -2.90
C GLU A 552 7.94 -8.98 -3.99
N VAL A 553 6.68 -8.58 -3.81
CA VAL A 553 5.53 -9.11 -4.57
C VAL A 553 4.49 -8.05 -4.92
N HIS A 554 4.19 -7.91 -6.21
CA HIS A 554 2.96 -7.24 -6.68
C HIS A 554 1.79 -8.22 -6.68
N LEU A 555 0.97 -8.22 -5.61
CA LEU A 555 -0.11 -9.21 -5.42
C LEU A 555 -1.02 -9.42 -6.65
N PRO A 556 -1.51 -8.38 -7.35
CA PRO A 556 -2.39 -8.58 -8.52
C PRO A 556 -1.76 -9.33 -9.69
N SER A 557 -0.42 -9.33 -9.80
CA SER A 557 0.30 -9.94 -10.92
C SER A 557 1.20 -11.11 -10.55
N TRP A 558 1.46 -11.38 -9.26
CA TRP A 558 2.20 -12.59 -8.86
C TRP A 558 1.61 -13.86 -9.48
N ARG A 559 0.27 -13.98 -9.48
CA ARG A 559 -0.49 -14.90 -10.32
C ARG A 559 -1.77 -14.17 -10.76
N PRO A 560 -1.86 -13.70 -12.02
CA PRO A 560 -2.99 -12.86 -12.43
C PRO A 560 -4.35 -13.52 -12.24
N GLY A 561 -5.29 -12.76 -11.67
CA GLY A 561 -6.68 -13.20 -11.45
C GLY A 561 -6.94 -13.95 -10.14
N LEU A 562 -5.96 -14.07 -9.22
CA LEU A 562 -6.21 -14.55 -7.86
C LEU A 562 -6.79 -13.45 -6.95
N THR A 563 -7.74 -13.84 -6.10
CA THR A 563 -8.20 -13.05 -4.95
C THR A 563 -7.27 -13.22 -3.73
N TYR A 564 -7.41 -12.35 -2.72
CA TYR A 564 -6.67 -12.49 -1.45
C TYR A 564 -6.85 -13.87 -0.79
N ARG A 565 -8.06 -14.46 -0.86
CA ARG A 565 -8.33 -15.83 -0.38
C ARG A 565 -7.51 -16.89 -1.13
N GLN A 566 -7.44 -16.80 -2.46
CA GLN A 566 -6.70 -17.76 -3.30
C GLN A 566 -5.18 -17.55 -3.24
N LEU A 567 -4.73 -16.34 -2.90
CA LEU A 567 -3.35 -16.07 -2.52
C LEU A 567 -3.00 -16.73 -1.19
N ALA A 568 -3.89 -16.67 -0.19
CA ALA A 568 -3.67 -17.31 1.12
C ALA A 568 -3.50 -18.85 1.02
N GLU A 569 -4.08 -19.48 0.00
CA GLU A 569 -3.90 -20.91 -0.32
C GLU A 569 -2.53 -21.25 -0.95
N GLN A 570 -1.79 -20.26 -1.48
CA GLN A 570 -0.65 -20.49 -2.39
C GLN A 570 0.63 -19.74 -1.99
N LEU A 571 0.53 -18.44 -1.70
CA LEU A 571 1.67 -17.56 -1.42
C LEU A 571 2.39 -17.96 -0.11
N PRO A 572 1.72 -18.23 1.03
CA PRO A 572 2.43 -18.63 2.26
C PRO A 572 3.21 -19.94 2.08
N ALA A 573 2.65 -20.89 1.34
CA ALA A 573 3.32 -22.15 1.02
C ALA A 573 4.52 -21.97 0.09
N TYR A 574 4.43 -21.08 -0.91
CA TYR A 574 5.52 -20.80 -1.85
C TYR A 574 6.70 -20.06 -1.19
N VAL A 575 6.41 -19.00 -0.42
CA VAL A 575 7.43 -18.20 0.29
C VAL A 575 8.16 -19.07 1.32
N LYS A 576 7.42 -19.92 2.06
CA LYS A 576 7.96 -20.88 3.03
C LYS A 576 8.76 -22.02 2.38
N ASP A 577 8.34 -22.53 1.23
CA ASP A 577 9.11 -23.52 0.45
C ASP A 577 10.49 -22.97 0.03
N LEU A 578 10.59 -21.66 -0.20
CA LEU A 578 11.84 -20.98 -0.53
C LEU A 578 12.60 -20.44 0.68
N GLY A 579 12.08 -20.59 1.90
CA GLY A 579 12.76 -20.23 3.15
C GLY A 579 12.95 -18.73 3.40
N PHE A 580 12.30 -17.85 2.63
CA PHE A 580 12.26 -16.42 2.96
C PHE A 580 11.61 -16.22 4.33
N THR A 581 12.01 -15.19 5.08
CA THR A 581 11.43 -14.89 6.40
C THR A 581 10.31 -13.87 6.33
N HIS A 582 10.27 -13.05 5.27
CA HIS A 582 9.26 -12.02 5.05
C HIS A 582 8.78 -11.97 3.60
N VAL A 583 7.60 -11.39 3.39
CA VAL A 583 7.12 -10.90 2.08
C VAL A 583 6.96 -9.38 2.15
N GLU A 584 7.34 -8.66 1.10
CA GLU A 584 7.07 -7.21 0.95
C GLU A 584 6.03 -7.00 -0.13
N LEU A 585 4.92 -6.35 0.25
CA LEU A 585 3.77 -6.15 -0.61
C LEU A 585 3.82 -4.75 -1.23
N MET A 586 3.98 -4.68 -2.56
CA MET A 586 3.79 -3.44 -3.32
C MET A 586 2.38 -2.86 -3.06
N PRO A 587 2.17 -1.52 -3.16
CA PRO A 587 1.15 -0.84 -2.37
C PRO A 587 -0.27 -1.39 -2.54
N VAL A 588 -0.78 -2.01 -1.49
CA VAL A 588 -2.11 -2.67 -1.48
C VAL A 588 -3.27 -1.70 -1.23
N ALA A 589 -3.00 -0.45 -0.85
CA ALA A 589 -4.02 0.58 -0.65
C ALA A 589 -4.75 0.93 -1.96
N GLU A 590 -6.01 1.36 -1.89
CA GLU A 590 -6.83 1.55 -3.09
C GLU A 590 -6.32 2.69 -3.99
N HIS A 591 -6.09 2.35 -5.26
CA HIS A 591 -5.52 3.20 -6.31
C HIS A 591 -6.35 3.04 -7.59
N PRO A 592 -6.60 4.09 -8.40
CA PRO A 592 -7.53 4.00 -9.52
C PRO A 592 -6.93 3.29 -10.74
N PHE A 593 -5.61 3.38 -10.94
CA PHE A 593 -4.92 2.88 -12.13
C PHE A 593 -3.89 1.79 -11.80
N GLY A 594 -4.10 0.56 -12.28
CA GLY A 594 -3.21 -0.58 -12.00
C GLY A 594 -1.80 -0.42 -12.57
N GLY A 595 -1.64 0.32 -13.67
CA GLY A 595 -0.32 0.69 -14.22
C GLY A 595 0.45 1.73 -13.41
N SER A 596 -0.02 2.09 -12.20
CA SER A 596 0.79 2.77 -11.17
C SER A 596 1.42 1.81 -10.17
N TRP A 597 1.14 0.49 -10.30
CA TRP A 597 1.57 -0.60 -9.41
C TRP A 597 1.19 -0.44 -7.92
N GLY A 598 0.31 0.52 -7.62
CA GLY A 598 -0.11 0.89 -6.27
C GLY A 598 0.29 2.32 -5.87
N TYR A 599 1.35 2.89 -6.46
CA TYR A 599 1.95 4.15 -5.98
C TYR A 599 1.13 5.42 -6.21
N GLN A 600 -0.03 5.34 -6.88
CA GLN A 600 -0.98 6.47 -6.98
C GLN A 600 -2.24 6.21 -6.15
N VAL A 601 -2.05 6.14 -4.83
CA VAL A 601 -3.11 5.84 -3.84
C VAL A 601 -4.17 6.94 -3.77
N THR A 602 -5.44 6.54 -3.69
CA THR A 602 -6.61 7.41 -3.46
C THR A 602 -7.42 7.03 -2.22
N GLY A 603 -7.44 5.75 -1.84
CA GLY A 603 -8.15 5.21 -0.68
C GLY A 603 -7.16 4.67 0.34
N PHE A 604 -6.48 5.57 1.06
CA PHE A 604 -5.38 5.25 1.98
C PHE A 604 -5.77 4.28 3.11
N TYR A 605 -7.05 4.25 3.50
CA TYR A 605 -7.58 3.40 4.58
C TYR A 605 -8.31 2.13 4.07
N ALA A 606 -8.23 1.80 2.78
CA ALA A 606 -8.84 0.60 2.20
C ALA A 606 -7.82 -0.23 1.41
N PRO A 607 -7.72 -1.56 1.60
CA PRO A 607 -7.04 -2.43 0.65
C PRO A 607 -7.83 -2.49 -0.67
N THR A 608 -7.14 -2.65 -1.80
CA THR A 608 -7.77 -2.55 -3.13
C THR A 608 -8.86 -3.59 -3.36
N ALA A 609 -10.06 -3.10 -3.71
CA ALA A 609 -11.24 -3.92 -3.94
C ALA A 609 -11.10 -4.88 -5.13
N ARG A 610 -10.06 -4.72 -5.97
CA ARG A 610 -9.71 -5.63 -7.09
C ARG A 610 -9.53 -7.08 -6.66
N MET A 611 -9.10 -7.32 -5.42
CA MET A 611 -8.68 -8.65 -4.96
C MET A 611 -9.58 -9.26 -3.87
N GLY A 612 -10.55 -8.50 -3.33
CA GLY A 612 -11.47 -8.96 -2.31
C GLY A 612 -11.95 -7.83 -1.39
N THR A 613 -12.47 -8.21 -0.23
CA THR A 613 -12.84 -7.32 0.88
C THR A 613 -11.68 -7.12 1.87
N PRO A 614 -11.76 -6.14 2.79
CA PRO A 614 -10.77 -5.97 3.84
C PRO A 614 -10.54 -7.24 4.69
N ASP A 615 -11.61 -7.97 5.02
CA ASP A 615 -11.53 -9.24 5.78
C ASP A 615 -10.90 -10.39 4.97
N ASP A 616 -10.92 -10.32 3.63
CA ASP A 616 -10.18 -11.23 2.76
C ASP A 616 -8.68 -10.90 2.74
N PHE A 617 -8.31 -9.61 2.81
CA PHE A 617 -6.93 -9.19 2.98
C PHE A 617 -6.37 -9.57 4.36
N LYS A 618 -7.11 -9.31 5.44
CA LYS A 618 -6.73 -9.78 6.80
C LYS A 618 -6.47 -11.29 6.84
N TYR A 619 -7.26 -12.08 6.13
CA TYR A 619 -7.05 -13.53 6.01
C TYR A 619 -5.78 -13.94 5.24
N LEU A 620 -5.32 -13.13 4.28
CA LEU A 620 -4.02 -13.35 3.65
C LEU A 620 -2.88 -13.11 4.65
N ILE A 621 -2.98 -12.07 5.47
CA ILE A 621 -2.00 -11.77 6.53
C ILE A 621 -2.00 -12.88 7.60
N ASP A 622 -3.18 -13.25 8.11
CA ASP A 622 -3.37 -14.33 9.10
C ASP A 622 -2.75 -15.67 8.61
N ALA A 623 -2.90 -15.98 7.31
CA ALA A 623 -2.29 -17.16 6.70
C ALA A 623 -0.76 -17.07 6.51
N LEU A 624 -0.21 -15.86 6.31
CA LEU A 624 1.24 -15.63 6.27
C LEU A 624 1.85 -15.77 7.68
N HIS A 625 1.23 -15.17 8.68
CA HIS A 625 1.66 -15.27 10.08
C HIS A 625 1.56 -16.72 10.61
N GLN A 626 0.48 -17.45 10.30
CA GLN A 626 0.37 -18.90 10.59
C GLN A 626 1.41 -19.76 9.83
N ALA A 627 1.91 -19.28 8.69
CA ALA A 627 3.05 -19.91 8.00
C ALA A 627 4.41 -19.54 8.65
N GLY A 628 4.46 -18.53 9.52
CA GLY A 628 5.70 -17.99 10.09
C GLY A 628 6.45 -17.07 9.14
N ILE A 629 5.73 -16.36 8.28
CA ILE A 629 6.23 -15.38 7.31
C ILE A 629 5.75 -14.00 7.74
N GLY A 630 6.67 -13.06 7.93
CA GLY A 630 6.31 -11.67 8.26
C GLY A 630 5.87 -10.87 7.04
N VAL A 631 5.03 -9.86 7.24
CA VAL A 631 4.48 -9.04 6.15
C VAL A 631 4.88 -7.58 6.25
N LEU A 632 5.66 -7.14 5.27
CA LEU A 632 5.98 -5.73 5.02
C LEU A 632 5.00 -5.20 3.95
N MET A 633 4.67 -3.91 4.01
CA MET A 633 3.83 -3.23 3.04
C MET A 633 4.49 -1.93 2.56
N ASP A 634 4.47 -1.70 1.26
CA ASP A 634 4.78 -0.41 0.68
C ASP A 634 3.71 0.62 1.05
N TRP A 635 4.13 1.63 1.79
CA TRP A 635 3.33 2.74 2.25
C TRP A 635 3.76 4.02 1.52
N VAL A 636 2.77 4.76 1.01
CA VAL A 636 3.01 5.84 0.04
C VAL A 636 2.58 7.21 0.60
N PRO A 637 3.26 7.73 1.65
CA PRO A 637 2.94 9.03 2.23
C PRO A 637 3.50 10.21 1.43
N ALA A 638 4.27 9.97 0.37
CA ALA A 638 4.99 11.01 -0.36
C ALA A 638 4.08 11.91 -1.21
N HIS A 639 3.06 11.33 -1.86
CA HIS A 639 2.18 12.04 -2.78
C HIS A 639 0.84 11.34 -3.02
N PHE A 640 -0.07 12.01 -3.73
CA PHE A 640 -1.35 11.47 -4.19
C PHE A 640 -1.73 12.01 -5.60
N PRO A 641 -2.60 11.33 -6.37
CA PRO A 641 -2.95 11.77 -7.73
C PRO A 641 -3.99 12.90 -7.74
N ARG A 642 -4.17 13.55 -8.90
CA ARG A 642 -5.03 14.74 -9.10
C ARG A 642 -6.52 14.43 -9.33
N ASP A 643 -6.97 13.24 -8.94
CA ASP A 643 -8.35 12.79 -9.12
C ASP A 643 -9.37 13.70 -8.41
N ASP A 644 -10.29 14.29 -9.19
CA ASP A 644 -11.25 15.32 -8.76
C ASP A 644 -12.38 14.80 -7.85
N TRP A 645 -12.47 13.48 -7.71
CA TRP A 645 -13.32 12.75 -6.79
C TRP A 645 -12.57 12.28 -5.52
N ALA A 646 -11.24 12.40 -5.48
CA ALA A 646 -10.37 12.01 -4.37
C ALA A 646 -9.92 13.24 -3.56
N LEU A 647 -8.68 13.28 -3.06
CA LEU A 647 -8.18 14.30 -2.12
C LEU A 647 -7.89 15.69 -2.74
N ALA A 648 -7.68 15.78 -4.07
CA ALA A 648 -7.24 17.01 -4.73
C ALA A 648 -8.26 18.16 -4.63
N GLU A 649 -7.85 19.32 -4.11
CA GLU A 649 -8.68 20.47 -3.75
C GLU A 649 -9.95 20.09 -2.95
N PHE A 650 -9.85 19.13 -2.02
CA PHE A 650 -10.99 18.37 -1.47
C PHE A 650 -12.26 19.22 -1.19
N ASP A 651 -12.12 20.30 -0.43
CA ASP A 651 -13.21 21.20 -0.04
C ASP A 651 -13.42 22.43 -0.95
N GLY A 652 -12.68 22.51 -2.06
CA GLY A 652 -12.61 23.66 -2.96
C GLY A 652 -11.41 24.57 -2.72
N THR A 653 -10.47 24.15 -1.86
CA THR A 653 -9.16 24.76 -1.65
C THR A 653 -8.08 23.69 -1.52
N PRO A 654 -6.79 24.01 -1.71
CA PRO A 654 -5.67 23.17 -1.26
C PRO A 654 -5.84 22.78 0.21
N LEU A 655 -6.09 21.50 0.46
CA LEU A 655 -6.51 20.97 1.76
C LEU A 655 -5.56 19.90 2.28
N TYR A 656 -5.32 18.87 1.45
CA TYR A 656 -4.36 17.80 1.72
C TYR A 656 -3.01 18.12 1.10
N GLU A 657 -3.01 18.83 -0.01
CA GLU A 657 -1.84 19.40 -0.68
C GLU A 657 -1.46 20.77 -0.11
N HIS A 658 -0.16 21.09 -0.17
CA HIS A 658 0.37 22.35 0.37
C HIS A 658 -0.12 23.59 -0.41
N GLN A 659 -0.37 24.70 0.29
CA GLN A 659 -1.01 25.91 -0.29
C GLN A 659 -0.12 26.72 -1.25
N ASP A 660 1.21 26.69 -1.09
CA ASP A 660 2.17 27.23 -2.09
C ASP A 660 2.26 26.28 -3.30
N PRO A 661 1.88 26.72 -4.51
CA PRO A 661 1.94 25.89 -5.72
C PRO A 661 3.32 25.36 -6.08
N GLN A 662 4.42 25.95 -5.58
CA GLN A 662 5.77 25.43 -5.80
C GLN A 662 6.05 24.18 -4.95
N ARG A 663 5.46 24.10 -3.75
CA ARG A 663 5.53 22.93 -2.85
C ARG A 663 4.39 21.93 -3.05
N ALA A 664 3.32 22.31 -3.74
CA ALA A 664 2.10 21.49 -3.84
C ALA A 664 2.21 20.22 -4.71
N ALA A 665 3.29 20.02 -5.47
CA ALA A 665 3.31 19.03 -6.55
C ALA A 665 4.71 18.58 -7.00
N HIS A 666 4.86 17.27 -7.22
CA HIS A 666 5.96 16.70 -7.97
C HIS A 666 5.76 16.97 -9.49
N PRO A 667 6.63 17.73 -10.16
CA PRO A 667 6.39 18.20 -11.53
C PRO A 667 6.50 17.09 -12.57
N ASP A 668 7.47 16.17 -12.43
CA ASP A 668 7.70 15.09 -13.40
C ASP A 668 6.65 13.96 -13.31
N TRP A 669 6.08 13.73 -12.12
CA TRP A 669 5.07 12.68 -11.89
C TRP A 669 3.64 13.18 -12.11
N GLY A 670 3.42 14.50 -12.12
CA GLY A 670 2.11 15.13 -12.27
C GLY A 670 1.20 14.97 -11.05
N THR A 671 1.70 14.47 -9.92
CA THR A 671 0.95 14.24 -8.67
C THR A 671 0.91 15.49 -7.77
N LEU A 672 0.41 15.34 -6.54
CA LEU A 672 0.34 16.36 -5.49
C LEU A 672 1.12 15.90 -4.25
N GLU A 673 1.89 16.81 -3.64
CA GLU A 673 2.62 16.59 -2.39
C GLU A 673 1.75 16.96 -1.19
N PHE A 674 1.81 16.18 -0.11
CA PHE A 674 1.05 16.45 1.12
C PHE A 674 1.56 17.66 1.90
N ASP A 675 0.65 18.40 2.55
CA ASP A 675 0.98 19.44 3.52
C ASP A 675 1.37 18.84 4.88
N TYR A 676 2.59 18.31 4.99
CA TYR A 676 3.11 17.71 6.23
C TYR A 676 3.12 18.68 7.43
N GLY A 677 3.13 20.00 7.20
CA GLY A 677 3.11 21.02 8.25
C GLY A 677 1.73 21.15 8.89
N ARG A 678 0.67 20.79 8.17
CA ARG A 678 -0.71 20.92 8.60
C ARG A 678 -1.13 19.77 9.52
N ASN A 679 -1.61 20.12 10.72
CA ASN A 679 -1.96 19.17 11.78
C ASN A 679 -2.86 18.03 11.32
N GLU A 680 -3.97 18.32 10.64
CA GLU A 680 -4.95 17.31 10.28
C GLU A 680 -4.44 16.39 9.15
N VAL A 681 -3.58 16.90 8.26
CA VAL A 681 -2.95 16.14 7.17
C VAL A 681 -1.83 15.24 7.71
N ARG A 682 -0.96 15.79 8.56
CA ARG A 682 0.06 15.02 9.28
C ARG A 682 -0.59 13.90 10.09
N ASN A 683 -1.68 14.19 10.80
CA ASN A 683 -2.43 13.20 11.56
C ASN A 683 -3.15 12.16 10.69
N PHE A 684 -3.68 12.56 9.53
CA PHE A 684 -4.23 11.63 8.54
C PHE A 684 -3.19 10.59 8.10
N LEU A 685 -1.93 11.00 7.88
CA LEU A 685 -0.83 10.11 7.51
C LEU A 685 -0.29 9.30 8.71
N VAL A 686 0.01 9.94 9.85
CA VAL A 686 0.54 9.23 11.04
C VAL A 686 -0.44 8.16 11.53
N ALA A 687 -1.74 8.47 11.59
CA ALA A 687 -2.75 7.47 11.92
C ALA A 687 -2.93 6.41 10.82
N ASN A 688 -2.57 6.69 9.55
CA ASN A 688 -2.65 5.68 8.49
C ASN A 688 -1.53 4.63 8.61
N ALA A 689 -0.30 5.05 8.94
CA ALA A 689 0.78 4.10 9.25
C ALA A 689 0.40 3.16 10.40
N VAL A 690 -0.14 3.72 11.49
CA VAL A 690 -0.58 2.93 12.66
C VAL A 690 -1.78 2.04 12.32
N TYR A 691 -2.72 2.51 11.48
CA TYR A 691 -3.90 1.76 11.03
C TYR A 691 -3.53 0.43 10.36
N TRP A 692 -2.55 0.42 9.45
CA TRP A 692 -2.11 -0.81 8.79
C TRP A 692 -1.48 -1.81 9.79
N CYS A 693 -0.67 -1.32 10.73
CA CYS A 693 -0.05 -2.14 11.77
C CYS A 693 -1.04 -2.68 12.82
N GLU A 694 -2.13 -1.97 13.11
CA GLU A 694 -3.13 -2.35 14.14
C GLU A 694 -4.33 -3.12 13.58
N GLU A 695 -4.94 -2.67 12.49
CA GLU A 695 -6.18 -3.28 11.98
C GLU A 695 -5.91 -4.42 10.98
N PHE A 696 -4.73 -4.43 10.35
CA PHE A 696 -4.27 -5.46 9.41
C PHE A 696 -3.02 -6.21 9.89
N HIS A 697 -2.60 -6.01 11.14
CA HIS A 697 -1.46 -6.66 11.80
C HIS A 697 -0.09 -6.54 11.07
N ILE A 698 0.07 -5.67 10.08
CA ILE A 698 1.27 -5.54 9.24
C ILE A 698 2.55 -5.37 10.08
N ASP A 699 3.57 -6.19 9.80
CA ASP A 699 4.84 -6.25 10.54
C ASP A 699 5.84 -5.16 10.12
N GLY A 700 5.63 -4.51 8.98
CA GLY A 700 6.48 -3.38 8.60
C GLY A 700 5.99 -2.53 7.45
N LEU A 701 6.53 -1.31 7.38
CA LEU A 701 6.17 -0.32 6.36
C LEU A 701 7.44 0.11 5.61
N ARG A 702 7.49 -0.15 4.30
CA ARG A 702 8.53 0.37 3.39
C ARG A 702 8.03 1.68 2.77
N VAL A 703 8.80 2.74 2.90
CA VAL A 703 8.48 4.06 2.35
C VAL A 703 9.31 4.30 1.10
N ASP A 704 8.61 4.48 -0.02
CA ASP A 704 9.19 4.84 -1.31
C ASP A 704 9.64 6.30 -1.37
N ALA A 705 10.67 6.58 -2.17
CA ALA A 705 11.07 7.93 -2.58
C ALA A 705 11.16 8.96 -1.44
N VAL A 706 11.71 8.58 -0.27
CA VAL A 706 11.82 9.48 0.90
C VAL A 706 12.59 10.76 0.55
N ALA A 707 13.49 10.70 -0.42
CA ALA A 707 14.18 11.85 -1.00
C ALA A 707 13.22 12.92 -1.61
N SER A 708 12.08 12.53 -2.18
CA SER A 708 11.08 13.47 -2.72
C SER A 708 10.34 14.24 -1.62
N MET A 709 10.21 13.62 -0.45
CA MET A 709 9.62 14.23 0.73
C MET A 709 10.60 15.18 1.42
N LEU A 710 11.87 14.78 1.54
CA LEU A 710 12.90 15.49 2.31
C LEU A 710 13.39 16.79 1.67
N TYR A 711 13.17 17.00 0.37
CA TYR A 711 13.82 18.06 -0.40
C TYR A 711 12.86 18.96 -1.19
N LEU A 712 12.86 20.25 -0.84
CA LEU A 712 12.07 21.30 -1.49
C LEU A 712 12.53 21.56 -2.94
N ASP A 713 13.73 21.14 -3.31
CA ASP A 713 14.30 21.22 -4.67
C ASP A 713 14.17 19.92 -5.48
N TYR A 714 13.50 18.88 -4.94
CA TYR A 714 13.34 17.60 -5.64
C TYR A 714 12.60 17.77 -6.98
N SER A 715 13.24 17.30 -8.06
CA SER A 715 12.80 17.44 -9.46
C SER A 715 12.45 18.88 -9.91
N ARG A 716 13.06 19.91 -9.31
CA ARG A 716 12.77 21.32 -9.62
C ARG A 716 14.01 22.08 -10.06
N GLU A 717 13.89 22.88 -11.13
CA GLU A 717 15.00 23.73 -11.58
C GLU A 717 15.24 24.93 -10.64
N HIS A 718 16.38 25.59 -10.80
CA HIS A 718 16.71 26.80 -10.04
C HIS A 718 15.64 27.91 -10.25
N GLY A 719 15.01 28.35 -9.14
CA GLY A 719 13.94 29.34 -9.16
C GLY A 719 12.53 28.78 -9.31
N GLN A 720 12.37 27.46 -9.36
CA GLN A 720 11.07 26.76 -9.31
C GLN A 720 10.69 26.30 -7.88
N TRP A 721 11.52 26.63 -6.87
CA TRP A 721 11.32 26.28 -5.47
C TRP A 721 11.73 27.41 -4.51
N THR A 722 11.23 27.34 -3.28
CA THR A 722 11.51 28.27 -2.18
C THR A 722 12.31 27.58 -1.05
N PRO A 723 13.40 28.18 -0.54
CA PRO A 723 14.13 27.64 0.62
C PRO A 723 13.32 27.63 1.91
N ASN A 724 13.72 26.75 2.84
CA ASN A 724 13.15 26.69 4.19
C ASN A 724 13.49 27.93 5.03
N VAL A 725 12.94 28.03 6.24
CA VAL A 725 13.10 29.20 7.14
C VAL A 725 14.54 29.49 7.57
N TYR A 726 15.48 28.56 7.32
CA TYR A 726 16.91 28.73 7.58
C TYR A 726 17.74 28.97 6.31
N GLY A 727 17.10 29.03 5.13
CA GLY A 727 17.73 29.19 3.82
C GLY A 727 18.26 27.90 3.20
N GLY A 728 17.96 26.74 3.80
CA GLY A 728 18.30 25.42 3.28
C GLY A 728 17.23 24.85 2.34
N ARG A 729 17.46 23.64 1.82
CA ARG A 729 16.55 22.94 0.89
C ARG A 729 15.72 21.85 1.56
N GLU A 730 15.95 21.63 2.84
CA GLU A 730 15.38 20.53 3.63
C GLU A 730 13.92 20.86 3.96
N ASN A 731 13.02 19.94 3.65
CA ASN A 731 11.60 20.05 3.93
C ASN A 731 11.33 19.72 5.40
N LEU A 732 11.52 20.72 6.27
CA LEU A 732 11.46 20.58 7.73
C LEU A 732 10.14 19.93 8.22
N ASP A 733 9.04 20.22 7.53
CA ASP A 733 7.73 19.67 7.82
C ASP A 733 7.67 18.14 7.58
N ALA A 734 8.27 17.66 6.48
CA ALA A 734 8.38 16.24 6.17
C ALA A 734 9.36 15.52 7.12
N VAL A 735 10.48 16.16 7.49
CA VAL A 735 11.42 15.62 8.49
C VAL A 735 10.71 15.39 9.83
N ALA A 736 9.95 16.38 10.30
CA ALA A 736 9.18 16.28 11.55
C ALA A 736 8.08 15.21 11.46
N PHE A 737 7.36 15.12 10.34
CA PHE A 737 6.37 14.08 10.09
C PHE A 737 6.96 12.67 10.11
N LEU A 738 8.08 12.42 9.42
CA LEU A 738 8.73 11.10 9.40
C LEU A 738 9.22 10.69 10.80
N GLN A 739 9.73 11.65 11.58
CA GLN A 739 10.11 11.43 12.98
C GLN A 739 8.91 11.12 13.88
N GLU A 740 7.78 11.83 13.73
CA GLU A 740 6.54 11.59 14.48
C GLU A 740 5.90 10.23 14.10
N MET A 741 5.90 9.89 12.81
CA MET A 741 5.41 8.62 12.28
C MET A 741 6.19 7.45 12.86
N ASN A 742 7.52 7.42 12.67
CA ASN A 742 8.36 6.35 13.20
C ASN A 742 8.21 6.21 14.72
N ALA A 743 8.35 7.32 15.48
CA ALA A 743 8.24 7.30 16.93
C ALA A 743 6.85 6.91 17.46
N THR A 744 5.80 7.05 16.64
CA THR A 744 4.44 6.61 16.99
C THR A 744 4.21 5.14 16.65
N VAL A 745 4.64 4.66 15.47
CA VAL A 745 4.53 3.25 15.07
C VAL A 745 5.27 2.34 16.06
N TYR A 746 6.55 2.58 16.33
CA TYR A 746 7.35 1.75 17.29
C TYR A 746 6.78 1.75 18.72
N ARG A 747 6.02 2.79 19.10
CA ARG A 747 5.39 2.92 20.43
C ARG A 747 4.01 2.25 20.48
N ARG A 748 3.23 2.34 19.40
CA ARG A 748 1.88 1.76 19.30
C ARG A 748 1.94 0.25 19.06
N VAL A 749 2.84 -0.18 18.18
CA VAL A 749 2.97 -1.57 17.74
C VAL A 749 4.44 -2.00 17.81
N PRO A 750 4.94 -2.39 19.01
CA PRO A 750 6.31 -2.88 19.17
C PRO A 750 6.63 -4.07 18.27
N GLY A 751 7.90 -4.17 17.87
CA GLY A 751 8.41 -5.24 17.01
C GLY A 751 8.13 -5.07 15.51
N VAL A 752 7.29 -4.10 15.12
CA VAL A 752 7.17 -3.65 13.71
C VAL A 752 8.49 -3.03 13.24
N VAL A 753 8.81 -3.14 11.94
CA VAL A 753 9.97 -2.48 11.30
C VAL A 753 9.54 -1.45 10.26
N THR A 754 10.23 -0.31 10.21
CA THR A 754 10.07 0.67 9.13
C THR A 754 11.31 0.69 8.25
N VAL A 755 11.12 0.73 6.93
CA VAL A 755 12.17 0.69 5.91
C VAL A 755 12.07 1.94 5.03
N ALA A 756 13.19 2.56 4.68
CA ALA A 756 13.25 3.71 3.78
C ALA A 756 14.00 3.39 2.48
N GLU A 757 13.40 3.70 1.33
CA GLU A 757 14.18 4.05 0.14
C GLU A 757 14.50 5.54 0.19
N GLU A 758 15.80 5.85 0.25
CA GLU A 758 16.29 7.22 0.32
C GLU A 758 17.56 7.31 -0.53
N SER A 759 17.39 7.67 -1.80
CA SER A 759 18.39 7.60 -2.87
C SER A 759 19.46 8.71 -2.82
N THR A 760 19.47 9.55 -1.78
CA THR A 760 20.55 10.51 -1.52
C THR A 760 21.41 10.08 -0.33
N ALA A 761 22.29 10.99 0.11
CA ALA A 761 23.17 10.83 1.25
C ALA A 761 22.63 11.59 2.48
N TRP A 762 21.35 11.41 2.83
CA TRP A 762 20.82 11.96 4.08
C TRP A 762 21.47 11.24 5.28
N ASP A 763 21.91 12.02 6.29
CA ASP A 763 22.60 11.51 7.48
C ASP A 763 21.60 11.03 8.54
N GLY A 764 21.63 9.74 8.87
CA GLY A 764 20.88 9.15 9.96
C GLY A 764 19.42 8.86 9.63
N VAL A 765 19.17 8.25 8.47
CA VAL A 765 17.85 7.74 8.10
C VAL A 765 17.37 6.68 9.09
N THR A 766 18.25 5.74 9.45
CA THR A 766 18.02 4.65 10.41
C THR A 766 18.44 4.98 11.85
N ARG A 767 18.94 6.21 12.07
CA ARG A 767 19.29 6.71 13.40
C ARG A 767 18.01 7.07 14.18
N ALA A 768 17.97 6.72 15.46
CA ALA A 768 16.85 7.05 16.35
C ALA A 768 16.57 8.56 16.40
N THR A 769 15.28 8.93 16.48
CA THR A 769 14.81 10.33 16.35
C THR A 769 15.37 11.29 17.39
N HIS A 770 15.72 10.81 18.59
CA HIS A 770 16.31 11.60 19.68
C HIS A 770 17.85 11.70 19.60
N HIS A 771 18.50 11.01 18.67
CA HIS A 771 19.94 11.12 18.42
C HIS A 771 20.23 12.16 17.34
N ILE A 772 20.67 13.35 17.78
CA ILE A 772 21.06 14.47 16.92
C ILE A 772 22.38 14.15 16.21
N GLY A 773 22.40 14.22 14.88
CA GLY A 773 23.59 14.01 14.05
C GLY A 773 24.36 15.30 13.75
N PRO A 774 25.48 15.19 12.99
CA PRO A 774 26.30 16.35 12.58
C PRO A 774 25.52 17.44 11.83
N GLY A 775 24.43 17.08 11.13
CA GLY A 775 23.55 18.02 10.45
C GLY A 775 22.62 18.85 11.37
N GLY A 776 22.65 18.62 12.69
CA GLY A 776 21.82 19.33 13.67
C GLY A 776 20.40 18.81 13.83
N PHE A 777 19.95 17.91 12.95
CA PHE A 777 18.68 17.18 13.08
C PHE A 777 18.84 15.89 13.89
N GLY A 778 17.76 15.47 14.56
CA GLY A 778 17.58 14.07 14.96
C GLY A 778 17.61 13.14 13.74
N GLY A 779 17.87 11.85 13.94
CA GLY A 779 17.68 10.86 12.86
C GLY A 779 16.21 10.79 12.42
N LEU A 780 15.93 10.19 11.25
CA LEU A 780 14.55 10.05 10.77
C LEU A 780 13.78 8.93 11.51
N GLY A 781 14.51 8.02 12.17
CA GLY A 781 13.94 6.99 13.03
C GLY A 781 13.52 5.70 12.32
N PHE A 782 13.92 5.47 11.06
CA PHE A 782 13.66 4.20 10.39
C PHE A 782 14.41 3.04 11.05
N GLY A 783 13.92 1.82 10.87
CA GLY A 783 14.62 0.61 11.31
C GLY A 783 15.73 0.22 10.33
N LEU A 784 15.45 0.30 9.02
CA LEU A 784 16.34 -0.09 7.93
C LEU A 784 16.30 0.93 6.76
N LYS A 785 17.35 0.97 5.92
CA LYS A 785 17.42 1.74 4.67
C LYS A 785 17.81 0.84 3.50
N TRP A 786 17.21 1.01 2.33
CA TRP A 786 17.64 0.36 1.09
C TRP A 786 19.01 0.89 0.63
N ASN A 787 19.97 -0.01 0.38
CA ASN A 787 21.31 0.33 -0.08
C ASN A 787 21.35 0.51 -1.62
N MET A 788 20.79 1.63 -2.08
CA MET A 788 20.74 1.97 -3.51
C MET A 788 22.13 2.10 -4.15
N GLY A 789 23.15 2.49 -3.37
CA GLY A 789 24.55 2.53 -3.81
C GLY A 789 25.10 1.12 -4.10
N TRP A 790 25.02 0.21 -3.13
CA TRP A 790 25.39 -1.20 -3.33
C TRP A 790 24.63 -1.84 -4.50
N MET A 791 23.33 -1.56 -4.63
CA MET A 791 22.52 -2.10 -5.73
C MET A 791 23.06 -1.62 -7.08
N HIS A 792 23.28 -0.32 -7.24
CA HIS A 792 23.78 0.26 -8.48
C HIS A 792 25.19 -0.24 -8.83
N ASP A 793 26.12 -0.14 -7.89
CA ASP A 793 27.53 -0.51 -8.07
C ASP A 793 27.65 -2.01 -8.40
N SER A 794 26.95 -2.87 -7.64
CA SER A 794 27.07 -4.32 -7.81
C SER A 794 26.34 -4.86 -9.05
N LEU A 795 25.20 -4.27 -9.45
CA LEU A 795 24.56 -4.57 -10.73
C LEU A 795 25.39 -4.07 -11.92
N GLY A 796 26.05 -2.93 -11.80
CA GLY A 796 27.03 -2.44 -12.78
C GLY A 796 28.15 -3.46 -13.00
N TYR A 797 28.84 -3.83 -11.92
CA TYR A 797 29.94 -4.81 -11.95
C TYR A 797 29.57 -6.14 -12.62
N VAL A 798 28.44 -6.75 -12.26
CA VAL A 798 28.05 -8.05 -12.85
C VAL A 798 27.55 -7.92 -14.29
N SER A 799 27.04 -6.75 -14.71
CA SER A 799 26.69 -6.49 -16.11
C SER A 799 27.92 -6.37 -17.02
N HIS A 800 29.10 -6.04 -16.47
CA HIS A 800 30.34 -6.03 -17.24
C HIS A 800 30.81 -7.44 -17.62
N GLU A 801 31.16 -7.64 -18.90
CA GLU A 801 31.90 -8.80 -19.40
C GLU A 801 33.08 -9.17 -18.48
N PRO A 802 33.31 -10.46 -18.14
CA PRO A 802 34.27 -10.84 -17.11
C PRO A 802 35.70 -10.35 -17.35
N VAL A 803 36.11 -10.18 -18.61
CA VAL A 803 37.43 -9.63 -18.97
C VAL A 803 37.61 -8.14 -18.64
N HIS A 804 36.51 -7.39 -18.45
CA HIS A 804 36.52 -5.98 -18.09
C HIS A 804 36.33 -5.72 -16.59
N ARG A 805 35.71 -6.65 -15.86
CA ARG A 805 35.41 -6.54 -14.41
C ARG A 805 36.60 -6.11 -13.55
N LYS A 806 37.83 -6.43 -13.93
CA LYS A 806 39.05 -5.97 -13.23
C LYS A 806 39.23 -4.44 -13.19
N TYR A 807 38.68 -3.71 -14.15
CA TYR A 807 38.68 -2.24 -14.16
C TYR A 807 37.59 -1.62 -13.25
N HIS A 808 36.69 -2.48 -12.75
CA HIS A 808 35.48 -2.15 -12.00
C HIS A 808 35.46 -2.81 -10.60
N HIS A 809 36.55 -3.47 -10.19
CA HIS A 809 36.62 -4.30 -8.97
C HIS A 809 36.36 -3.52 -7.67
N ASN A 810 36.48 -2.18 -7.70
CA ASN A 810 36.10 -1.29 -6.61
C ASN A 810 34.57 -1.19 -6.40
N GLU A 811 33.74 -1.43 -7.41
CA GLU A 811 32.28 -1.29 -7.31
C GLU A 811 31.71 -2.29 -6.29
N MET A 812 32.19 -3.53 -6.31
CA MET A 812 31.81 -4.59 -5.36
C MET A 812 32.40 -4.43 -3.95
N THR A 813 33.30 -3.48 -3.73
CA THR A 813 33.97 -3.26 -2.43
C THR A 813 33.72 -1.88 -1.82
N PHE A 814 33.25 -0.91 -2.61
CA PHE A 814 32.99 0.46 -2.19
C PHE A 814 31.83 0.56 -1.18
N SER A 815 30.82 -0.32 -1.30
CA SER A 815 29.77 -0.52 -0.29
C SER A 815 30.32 -0.63 1.14
N MET A 816 31.41 -1.37 1.33
CA MET A 816 32.01 -1.62 2.65
C MET A 816 32.72 -0.40 3.25
N VAL A 817 32.86 0.71 2.51
CA VAL A 817 33.33 2.00 3.05
C VAL A 817 32.25 2.66 3.91
N TYR A 818 30.97 2.41 3.62
CA TYR A 818 29.82 3.03 4.29
C TYR A 818 28.77 2.03 4.83
N ALA A 819 28.95 0.72 4.68
CA ALA A 819 28.01 -0.32 5.12
C ALA A 819 27.57 -0.29 6.61
N TYR A 820 28.23 0.52 7.44
CA TYR A 820 27.94 0.70 8.87
C TYR A 820 27.47 2.13 9.24
N SER A 821 27.17 2.99 8.26
CA SER A 821 26.58 4.32 8.54
C SER A 821 25.06 4.27 8.75
N GLU A 822 24.40 3.24 8.23
CA GLU A 822 22.95 3.00 8.32
C GLU A 822 22.70 1.48 8.41
N ASN A 823 21.53 1.07 8.89
CA ASN A 823 21.13 -0.34 8.93
C ASN A 823 20.60 -0.77 7.54
N TYR A 824 21.42 -1.43 6.72
CA TYR A 824 21.07 -1.65 5.31
C TYR A 824 20.25 -2.91 5.00
N VAL A 825 19.27 -2.75 4.10
CA VAL A 825 18.77 -3.80 3.19
C VAL A 825 19.55 -3.70 1.87
N LEU A 826 19.81 -4.82 1.23
CA LEU A 826 20.38 -4.97 -0.10
C LEU A 826 19.21 -5.32 -1.06
N PRO A 827 18.66 -4.35 -1.82
CA PRO A 827 17.48 -4.59 -2.65
C PRO A 827 17.85 -5.02 -4.07
N ILE A 828 17.15 -6.02 -4.59
CA ILE A 828 16.99 -6.27 -6.04
C ILE A 828 15.49 -6.29 -6.32
N SER A 829 14.94 -5.09 -6.41
CA SER A 829 13.50 -4.82 -6.41
C SER A 829 12.87 -4.79 -7.80
N HIS A 830 11.54 -4.67 -7.83
CA HIS A 830 10.72 -4.53 -9.04
C HIS A 830 11.25 -3.48 -10.03
N ASP A 831 11.69 -2.34 -9.50
CA ASP A 831 12.20 -1.20 -10.24
C ASP A 831 13.44 -1.53 -11.09
N GLU A 832 14.24 -2.52 -10.69
CA GLU A 832 15.46 -2.90 -11.40
C GLU A 832 15.23 -3.90 -12.55
N VAL A 833 14.01 -4.41 -12.73
CA VAL A 833 13.68 -5.44 -13.73
C VAL A 833 12.58 -5.03 -14.71
N VAL A 834 12.48 -3.72 -14.96
CA VAL A 834 11.50 -3.05 -15.83
C VAL A 834 12.13 -1.97 -16.70
N HIS A 835 11.32 -1.33 -17.56
CA HIS A 835 11.63 -0.10 -18.30
C HIS A 835 12.89 -0.15 -19.19
N GLY A 836 13.27 -1.33 -19.71
CA GLY A 836 14.45 -1.51 -20.54
C GLY A 836 15.74 -1.83 -19.76
N LYS A 837 15.66 -2.00 -18.42
CA LYS A 837 16.80 -2.42 -17.59
C LYS A 837 17.13 -3.92 -17.69
N GLY A 838 16.24 -4.74 -18.24
CA GLY A 838 16.34 -6.21 -18.27
C GLY A 838 16.16 -6.89 -16.90
N SER A 839 15.72 -8.15 -16.90
CA SER A 839 15.66 -8.98 -15.69
C SER A 839 17.06 -9.32 -15.16
N LEU A 840 17.16 -9.80 -13.91
CA LEU A 840 18.44 -10.04 -13.25
C LEU A 840 19.34 -11.02 -14.01
N VAL A 841 18.79 -12.07 -14.64
CA VAL A 841 19.60 -12.98 -15.48
C VAL A 841 19.98 -12.36 -16.83
N SER A 842 19.10 -11.54 -17.40
CA SER A 842 19.30 -10.90 -18.71
C SER A 842 20.27 -9.71 -18.68
N LYS A 843 20.59 -9.17 -17.49
CA LYS A 843 21.72 -8.24 -17.27
C LYS A 843 23.08 -8.92 -17.42
N MET A 844 23.15 -10.24 -17.24
CA MET A 844 24.42 -10.95 -17.13
C MET A 844 25.06 -11.17 -18.53
N PRO A 845 26.41 -11.09 -18.63
CA PRO A 845 27.13 -11.37 -19.88
C PRO A 845 27.30 -12.87 -20.14
N GLY A 846 27.70 -13.19 -21.38
CA GLY A 846 28.04 -14.55 -21.82
C GLY A 846 26.89 -15.33 -22.46
N ASP A 847 27.08 -16.64 -22.62
CA ASP A 847 26.03 -17.57 -23.06
C ASP A 847 25.00 -17.86 -21.94
N TRP A 848 23.90 -18.53 -22.28
CA TRP A 848 22.82 -18.83 -21.32
C TRP A 848 23.30 -19.52 -20.03
N TRP A 849 24.28 -20.44 -20.11
CA TRP A 849 24.86 -21.08 -18.93
C TRP A 849 25.68 -20.08 -18.11
N GLN A 850 26.50 -19.26 -18.76
CA GLN A 850 27.28 -18.20 -18.11
C GLN A 850 26.38 -17.14 -17.46
N GLN A 851 25.24 -16.80 -18.06
CA GLN A 851 24.25 -15.88 -17.51
C GLN A 851 23.65 -16.43 -16.20
N ARG A 852 23.22 -17.69 -16.18
CA ARG A 852 22.76 -18.34 -14.93
C ARG A 852 23.88 -18.48 -13.91
N ALA A 853 25.10 -18.82 -14.32
CA ALA A 853 26.23 -18.94 -13.40
C ALA A 853 26.54 -17.59 -12.71
N ASN A 854 26.64 -16.50 -13.49
CA ASN A 854 26.76 -15.14 -12.97
C ASN A 854 25.64 -14.79 -11.98
N HIS A 855 24.38 -15.03 -12.36
CA HIS A 855 23.20 -14.79 -11.52
C HIS A 855 23.28 -15.56 -10.19
N ARG A 856 23.60 -16.86 -10.24
CA ARG A 856 23.76 -17.70 -9.04
C ARG A 856 24.92 -17.23 -8.15
N ALA A 857 26.06 -16.86 -8.73
CA ALA A 857 27.20 -16.32 -7.99
C ALA A 857 26.87 -14.98 -7.32
N TYR A 858 26.15 -14.11 -8.02
CA TYR A 858 25.70 -12.82 -7.52
C TYR A 858 24.77 -12.96 -6.31
N LEU A 859 23.75 -13.82 -6.38
CA LEU A 859 22.90 -14.12 -5.22
C LEU A 859 23.71 -14.72 -4.05
N GLY A 860 24.67 -15.61 -4.34
CA GLY A 860 25.57 -16.16 -3.32
C GLY A 860 26.54 -15.13 -2.69
N PHE A 861 26.86 -14.04 -3.39
CA PHE A 861 27.60 -12.91 -2.83
C PHE A 861 26.68 -11.99 -2.02
N MET A 862 25.51 -11.66 -2.55
CA MET A 862 24.48 -10.81 -1.93
C MET A 862 23.97 -11.34 -0.58
N TRP A 863 23.74 -12.65 -0.46
CA TRP A 863 23.37 -13.30 0.81
C TRP A 863 24.52 -13.40 1.82
N ALA A 864 25.77 -13.16 1.40
CA ALA A 864 26.96 -13.19 2.27
C ALA A 864 27.45 -11.77 2.65
N HIS A 865 27.24 -10.78 1.79
CA HIS A 865 27.54 -9.38 2.05
C HIS A 865 26.77 -8.86 3.28
N PRO A 866 27.36 -8.04 4.17
CA PRO A 866 26.64 -7.43 5.28
C PRO A 866 25.41 -6.62 4.82
N GLY A 867 24.29 -6.84 5.50
CA GLY A 867 23.00 -6.25 5.18
C GLY A 867 21.90 -7.32 5.07
N LYS A 868 20.65 -6.88 5.11
CA LYS A 868 19.45 -7.74 4.94
C LYS A 868 19.13 -7.93 3.46
N GLN A 869 18.35 -8.94 3.08
CA GLN A 869 18.16 -9.32 1.66
C GLN A 869 16.73 -9.01 1.19
N LEU A 870 16.59 -8.45 -0.02
CA LEU A 870 15.30 -8.34 -0.72
C LEU A 870 15.45 -8.74 -2.19
N LEU A 871 14.57 -9.61 -2.67
CA LEU A 871 14.54 -10.08 -4.06
C LEU A 871 13.11 -10.10 -4.60
N PHE A 872 12.89 -9.46 -5.75
CA PHE A 872 11.58 -9.42 -6.41
C PHE A 872 11.22 -10.73 -7.12
N MET A 873 9.91 -11.00 -7.18
CA MET A 873 9.34 -12.14 -7.88
C MET A 873 9.76 -12.28 -9.35
N GLY A 874 9.90 -13.53 -9.81
CA GLY A 874 10.43 -13.90 -11.13
C GLY A 874 11.96 -14.01 -11.16
N GLN A 875 12.67 -13.31 -10.27
CA GLN A 875 14.14 -13.37 -10.25
C GLN A 875 14.63 -14.66 -9.57
N GLU A 876 13.87 -15.22 -8.64
CA GLU A 876 14.24 -16.43 -7.89
C GLU A 876 14.36 -17.69 -8.76
N PHE A 877 13.75 -17.69 -9.95
CA PHE A 877 13.89 -18.77 -10.94
C PHE A 877 14.54 -18.29 -12.26
N ALA A 878 15.23 -17.15 -12.24
CA ALA A 878 15.90 -16.56 -13.39
C ALA A 878 14.98 -16.42 -14.63
N GLN A 879 13.85 -15.72 -14.48
CA GLN A 879 13.02 -15.28 -15.61
C GLN A 879 13.83 -14.41 -16.60
N GLY A 880 13.71 -14.68 -17.90
CA GLY A 880 14.42 -13.92 -18.93
C GLY A 880 13.78 -12.59 -19.34
N ALA A 881 12.45 -12.48 -19.24
CA ALA A 881 11.71 -11.25 -19.56
C ALA A 881 11.71 -10.25 -18.39
N GLU A 882 11.62 -8.95 -18.71
CA GLU A 882 11.25 -7.93 -17.72
C GLU A 882 9.90 -8.23 -17.08
N TRP A 883 9.67 -7.70 -15.87
CA TRP A 883 8.37 -7.82 -15.23
C TRP A 883 7.29 -7.02 -15.97
N SER A 884 6.07 -7.55 -15.99
CA SER A 884 4.89 -6.91 -16.56
C SER A 884 3.71 -7.11 -15.62
N GLU A 885 3.10 -6.02 -15.12
CA GLU A 885 1.95 -6.10 -14.22
C GLU A 885 0.75 -6.85 -14.83
N SER A 886 0.59 -6.82 -16.16
CA SER A 886 -0.52 -7.46 -16.87
C SER A 886 -0.32 -8.96 -17.13
N HIS A 887 0.89 -9.49 -16.96
CA HIS A 887 1.23 -10.89 -17.24
C HIS A 887 1.77 -11.65 -16.03
N GLY A 888 2.45 -10.95 -15.11
CA GLY A 888 3.10 -11.56 -13.95
C GLY A 888 4.44 -12.22 -14.27
N PRO A 889 4.95 -13.05 -13.34
CA PRO A 889 6.09 -13.92 -13.58
C PRO A 889 5.81 -15.05 -14.59
N ASP A 890 6.83 -15.45 -15.35
CA ASP A 890 6.79 -16.51 -16.37
C ASP A 890 6.73 -17.92 -15.75
N TRP A 891 5.64 -18.25 -15.04
CA TRP A 891 5.47 -19.54 -14.34
C TRP A 891 5.60 -20.80 -15.22
N TRP A 892 5.40 -20.67 -16.53
CA TRP A 892 5.58 -21.75 -17.50
C TRP A 892 7.04 -22.20 -17.65
N LEU A 893 8.01 -21.38 -17.23
CA LEU A 893 9.42 -21.76 -17.10
C LEU A 893 9.65 -22.83 -16.01
N LEU A 894 8.67 -23.02 -15.11
CA LEU A 894 8.66 -24.05 -14.05
C LEU A 894 7.67 -25.20 -14.33
N ASP A 895 7.13 -25.30 -15.55
CA ASP A 895 6.35 -26.45 -16.01
C ASP A 895 7.28 -27.62 -16.39
N PRO A 896 7.17 -28.82 -15.78
CA PRO A 896 8.00 -29.99 -16.13
C PRO A 896 7.90 -30.47 -17.60
N ALA A 897 6.95 -29.95 -18.39
CA ALA A 897 6.88 -30.18 -19.83
C ALA A 897 7.83 -29.26 -20.65
N TYR A 898 8.34 -28.18 -20.05
CA TYR A 898 9.27 -27.25 -20.71
C TYR A 898 10.71 -27.79 -20.66
N SER A 899 11.37 -27.86 -21.83
CA SER A 899 12.66 -28.56 -21.96
C SER A 899 13.84 -27.92 -21.23
N ALA A 900 13.72 -26.65 -20.81
CA ALA A 900 14.71 -25.95 -20.00
C ALA A 900 14.23 -25.69 -18.56
N GLU A 901 13.12 -26.30 -18.11
CA GLU A 901 12.65 -26.17 -16.73
C GLU A 901 13.73 -26.48 -15.66
N PRO A 902 14.62 -27.48 -15.84
CA PRO A 902 15.69 -27.73 -14.88
C PRO A 902 16.67 -26.56 -14.69
N ASP A 903 16.82 -25.69 -15.69
CA ASP A 903 17.66 -24.49 -15.60
C ASP A 903 17.07 -23.45 -14.63
N HIS A 904 15.75 -23.27 -14.68
CA HIS A 904 15.00 -22.33 -13.84
C HIS A 904 14.75 -22.90 -12.44
N ARG A 905 14.40 -24.18 -12.35
CA ARG A 905 14.33 -24.93 -11.10
C ARG A 905 15.68 -24.91 -10.37
N GLY A 906 16.80 -25.06 -11.08
CA GLY A 906 18.13 -25.04 -10.48
C GLY A 906 18.47 -23.72 -9.77
N VAL A 907 18.01 -22.58 -10.29
CA VAL A 907 18.16 -21.28 -9.61
C VAL A 907 17.20 -21.18 -8.42
N ARG A 908 15.95 -21.63 -8.57
CA ARG A 908 14.97 -21.65 -7.47
C ARG A 908 15.39 -22.53 -6.30
N ASP A 909 15.97 -23.69 -6.57
CA ASP A 909 16.49 -24.60 -5.57
C ASP A 909 17.78 -24.05 -4.92
N LEU A 910 18.55 -23.19 -5.61
CA LEU A 910 19.61 -22.40 -4.97
C LEU A 910 19.04 -21.35 -4.02
N VAL A 911 17.97 -20.62 -4.38
CA VAL A 911 17.36 -19.62 -3.48
C VAL A 911 16.83 -20.27 -2.20
N ARG A 912 16.20 -21.46 -2.30
CA ARG A 912 15.84 -22.27 -1.12
C ARG A 912 17.06 -22.55 -0.24
N ASP A 913 18.15 -23.06 -0.81
CA ASP A 913 19.33 -23.45 -0.03
C ASP A 913 20.12 -22.24 0.51
N LEU A 914 20.14 -21.10 -0.21
CA LEU A 914 20.67 -19.82 0.26
C LEU A 914 19.95 -19.37 1.53
N ASN A 915 18.62 -19.27 1.47
CA ASN A 915 17.79 -18.91 2.62
C ASN A 915 17.91 -19.92 3.77
N ALA A 916 17.91 -21.22 3.45
CA ALA A 916 18.03 -22.27 4.46
C ALA A 916 19.40 -22.24 5.18
N VAL A 917 20.51 -21.96 4.47
CA VAL A 917 21.82 -21.77 5.13
C VAL A 917 21.86 -20.44 5.88
N TYR A 918 21.38 -19.34 5.28
CA TYR A 918 21.28 -18.03 5.93
C TYR A 918 20.61 -18.10 7.31
N VAL A 919 19.39 -18.64 7.41
CA VAL A 919 18.67 -18.76 8.70
C VAL A 919 19.42 -19.63 9.73
N ARG A 920 20.31 -20.54 9.31
CA ARG A 920 21.04 -21.47 10.19
C ARG A 920 22.44 -20.99 10.63
N GLU A 921 23.05 -20.01 9.96
CA GLU A 921 24.41 -19.55 10.23
C GLU A 921 24.39 -18.07 10.73
N PRO A 922 24.38 -17.81 12.06
CA PRO A 922 24.21 -16.45 12.61
C PRO A 922 25.22 -15.41 12.11
N ALA A 923 26.42 -15.83 11.71
CA ALA A 923 27.43 -14.96 11.12
C ALA A 923 26.91 -14.15 9.91
N LEU A 924 25.93 -14.68 9.16
CA LEU A 924 25.36 -14.04 7.98
C LEU A 924 24.38 -12.90 8.29
N TRP A 925 23.88 -12.77 9.53
CA TRP A 925 22.84 -11.77 9.85
C TRP A 925 22.89 -11.16 11.26
N GLU A 926 23.61 -11.73 12.23
CA GLU A 926 23.60 -11.27 13.63
C GLU A 926 24.35 -9.94 13.81
N ARG A 927 25.30 -9.65 12.91
CA ARG A 927 26.22 -8.51 12.99
C ARG A 927 26.34 -7.72 11.68
N ASP A 928 25.24 -7.62 10.92
CA ASP A 928 25.23 -6.82 9.68
C ASP A 928 25.58 -5.34 9.91
N THR A 929 25.24 -4.82 11.09
CA THR A 929 25.40 -3.41 11.47
C THR A 929 26.62 -3.16 12.38
N ASP A 930 27.47 -4.16 12.60
CA ASP A 930 28.66 -4.07 13.44
C ASP A 930 29.92 -4.38 12.60
N PRO A 931 30.90 -3.45 12.51
CA PRO A 931 32.16 -3.69 11.80
C PRO A 931 32.94 -4.95 12.22
N ALA A 932 32.72 -5.50 13.42
CA ALA A 932 33.31 -6.76 13.85
C ALA A 932 32.64 -8.01 13.22
N GLY A 933 31.46 -7.86 12.60
CA GLY A 933 30.74 -8.91 11.87
C GLY A 933 31.33 -9.30 10.51
N PHE A 934 32.40 -8.63 10.07
CA PHE A 934 33.01 -8.80 8.74
C PHE A 934 34.53 -8.58 8.77
N ALA A 935 35.28 -9.32 7.95
CA ALA A 935 36.65 -8.95 7.59
C ALA A 935 36.99 -9.40 6.17
N TRP A 936 37.51 -8.48 5.35
CA TRP A 936 38.16 -8.86 4.09
C TRP A 936 39.32 -9.83 4.36
N ILE A 937 39.43 -10.86 3.52
CA ILE A 937 40.66 -11.62 3.32
C ILE A 937 41.33 -11.08 2.06
N GLU A 938 40.61 -11.04 0.94
CA GLU A 938 41.09 -10.47 -0.30
C GLU A 938 39.94 -9.73 -1.02
N GLY A 939 40.22 -8.49 -1.40
CA GLY A 939 39.28 -7.57 -2.07
C GLY A 939 39.99 -6.64 -3.07
N ASN A 940 41.24 -6.97 -3.42
CA ASN A 940 42.06 -6.29 -4.43
C ASN A 940 42.51 -7.27 -5.54
N ALA A 941 42.01 -8.51 -5.57
CA ALA A 941 42.31 -9.51 -6.59
C ALA A 941 41.55 -9.23 -7.91
N ALA A 942 41.70 -8.01 -8.41
CA ALA A 942 41.03 -7.47 -9.59
C ALA A 942 41.39 -8.27 -10.85
N GLU A 943 42.67 -8.56 -11.08
CA GLU A 943 43.13 -9.42 -12.19
C GLU A 943 42.53 -10.85 -12.11
N ASP A 944 42.07 -11.29 -10.93
CA ASP A 944 41.42 -12.59 -10.77
C ASP A 944 39.89 -12.55 -10.87
N ASN A 945 39.25 -11.40 -10.67
CA ASN A 945 37.82 -11.25 -10.33
C ASN A 945 37.41 -12.07 -9.09
N VAL A 946 38.29 -12.18 -8.08
CA VAL A 946 38.03 -12.93 -6.85
C VAL A 946 37.80 -11.99 -5.67
N PHE A 947 36.77 -12.26 -4.88
CA PHE A 947 36.53 -11.64 -3.58
C PHE A 947 36.49 -12.73 -2.51
N ALA A 948 37.17 -12.51 -1.38
CA ALA A 948 37.17 -13.43 -0.24
C ALA A 948 37.03 -12.65 1.07
N PHE A 949 36.07 -13.01 1.90
CA PHE A 949 35.84 -12.37 3.19
C PHE A 949 35.29 -13.34 4.23
N LEU A 950 35.46 -12.97 5.50
CA LEU A 950 34.86 -13.63 6.65
C LEU A 950 33.65 -12.83 7.13
N ARG A 951 32.60 -13.54 7.49
CA ARG A 951 31.48 -13.08 8.32
C ARG A 951 31.64 -13.67 9.72
N TYR A 952 31.16 -12.97 10.75
CA TYR A 952 31.29 -13.41 12.15
C TYR A 952 29.98 -13.25 12.92
N ASP A 953 29.66 -14.24 13.77
CA ASP A 953 28.56 -14.14 14.74
C ASP A 953 28.96 -13.36 16.01
N ALA A 954 28.05 -13.20 16.97
CA ALA A 954 28.32 -12.50 18.23
C ALA A 954 29.27 -13.26 19.17
N GLN A 955 29.54 -14.55 18.92
CA GLN A 955 30.50 -15.36 19.66
C GLN A 955 31.90 -15.38 19.01
N GLY A 956 32.00 -14.95 17.76
CA GLY A 956 33.24 -14.91 16.95
C GLY A 956 33.41 -16.09 15.99
N SER A 957 32.40 -16.94 15.80
CA SER A 957 32.49 -18.06 14.85
C SER A 957 32.53 -17.53 13.41
N PRO A 958 33.51 -17.93 12.57
CA PRO A 958 33.63 -17.42 11.21
C PRO A 958 32.81 -18.23 10.19
N LEU A 959 32.26 -17.54 9.18
CA LEU A 959 31.90 -18.11 7.88
C LEU A 959 32.75 -17.44 6.79
N LEU A 960 33.39 -18.23 5.95
CA LEU A 960 34.21 -17.80 4.82
C LEU A 960 33.39 -17.81 3.54
N ALA A 961 33.20 -16.65 2.91
CA ALA A 961 32.64 -16.54 1.57
C ALA A 961 33.77 -16.24 0.56
N VAL A 962 33.83 -16.99 -0.53
CA VAL A 962 34.75 -16.76 -1.66
C VAL A 962 33.96 -16.76 -2.97
N SER A 963 34.02 -15.66 -3.71
CA SER A 963 33.31 -15.45 -4.97
C SER A 963 34.30 -15.30 -6.11
N ASN A 964 34.18 -16.11 -7.17
CA ASN A 964 34.97 -16.04 -8.40
C ASN A 964 34.08 -15.58 -9.56
N PHE A 965 34.13 -14.30 -9.89
CA PHE A 965 33.40 -13.69 -11.02
C PHE A 965 34.15 -13.80 -12.35
N SER A 966 35.04 -14.79 -12.49
CA SER A 966 35.68 -15.20 -13.74
C SER A 966 35.11 -16.56 -14.22
N PRO A 967 34.90 -16.76 -15.54
CA PRO A 967 34.57 -18.07 -16.12
C PRO A 967 35.74 -19.06 -16.15
N VAL A 968 36.90 -18.69 -15.58
CA VAL A 968 38.07 -19.56 -15.44
C VAL A 968 38.04 -20.24 -14.08
N VAL A 969 38.14 -21.57 -14.06
CA VAL A 969 38.35 -22.38 -12.85
C VAL A 969 39.72 -22.07 -12.26
N ARG A 970 39.79 -21.78 -10.95
CA ARG A 970 41.05 -21.44 -10.27
C ARG A 970 41.46 -22.55 -9.32
N HIS A 971 42.25 -23.50 -9.82
CA HIS A 971 42.85 -24.57 -9.02
C HIS A 971 43.91 -24.03 -8.05
N GLU A 972 44.07 -24.71 -6.91
CA GLU A 972 45.11 -24.41 -5.91
C GLU A 972 45.10 -22.96 -5.36
N TYR A 973 43.96 -22.27 -5.48
CA TYR A 973 43.83 -20.87 -5.08
C TYR A 973 43.98 -20.75 -3.56
N ARG A 974 44.98 -20.00 -3.11
CA ARG A 974 45.35 -19.91 -1.70
C ARG A 974 44.56 -18.78 -1.03
N VAL A 975 43.84 -19.10 0.04
CA VAL A 975 43.02 -18.14 0.80
C VAL A 975 43.49 -18.15 2.25
N GLY A 976 43.97 -16.99 2.75
CA GLY A 976 44.34 -16.83 4.16
C GLY A 976 43.15 -17.01 5.10
N VAL A 977 43.32 -17.75 6.18
CA VAL A 977 42.26 -18.06 7.17
C VAL A 977 42.78 -17.96 8.61
N PRO A 978 41.89 -17.83 9.61
CA PRO A 978 42.24 -18.08 11.02
C PRO A 978 42.93 -19.44 11.21
N ASP A 979 43.91 -19.49 12.11
CA ASP A 979 44.74 -20.66 12.44
C ASP A 979 44.22 -21.50 13.62
N ASP A 980 43.15 -21.05 14.27
CA ASP A 980 42.40 -21.76 15.31
C ASP A 980 41.32 -22.71 14.74
N VAL A 981 40.88 -22.51 13.49
CA VAL A 981 39.91 -23.38 12.81
C VAL A 981 40.60 -24.65 12.28
N PRO A 982 40.23 -25.87 12.73
CA PRO A 982 40.96 -27.09 12.40
C PRO A 982 40.71 -27.62 10.98
N ALA A 983 39.53 -27.35 10.41
CA ALA A 983 39.13 -27.70 9.04
C ALA A 983 37.91 -26.86 8.62
N TRP A 984 37.74 -26.69 7.31
CA TRP A 984 36.66 -25.91 6.70
C TRP A 984 35.76 -26.80 5.84
N HIS A 985 34.45 -26.78 6.09
CA HIS A 985 33.44 -27.55 5.35
C HIS A 985 32.72 -26.65 4.33
N GLU A 986 32.69 -27.04 3.05
CA GLU A 986 31.91 -26.39 1.98
C GLU A 986 30.41 -26.56 2.26
N VAL A 987 29.71 -25.50 2.68
CA VAL A 987 28.26 -25.54 3.02
C VAL A 987 27.37 -24.96 1.94
N LEU A 988 27.92 -24.13 1.05
CA LEU A 988 27.28 -23.69 -0.17
C LEU A 988 28.31 -23.66 -1.31
N ASN A 989 27.91 -24.06 -2.50
CA ASN A 989 28.67 -23.87 -3.73
C ASN A 989 27.68 -23.67 -4.88
N THR A 990 27.65 -22.46 -5.46
CA THR A 990 26.67 -22.09 -6.49
C THR A 990 26.94 -22.71 -7.87
N ASP A 991 28.02 -23.51 -8.02
CA ASP A 991 28.33 -24.29 -9.21
C ASP A 991 27.93 -25.77 -9.11
N GLY A 992 27.29 -26.18 -8.01
CA GLY A 992 26.75 -27.54 -7.89
C GLY A 992 25.78 -27.89 -9.04
N ALA A 993 25.91 -29.08 -9.62
CA ALA A 993 25.13 -29.52 -10.79
C ALA A 993 23.61 -29.43 -10.59
N ARG A 994 23.13 -29.62 -9.34
CA ARG A 994 21.72 -29.45 -8.96
C ARG A 994 21.16 -28.05 -9.21
N TYR A 995 22.02 -27.04 -9.33
CA TYR A 995 21.66 -25.67 -9.67
C TYR A 995 21.92 -25.32 -11.16
N GLY A 996 22.35 -26.29 -11.97
CA GLY A 996 22.80 -26.08 -13.35
C GLY A 996 24.22 -25.52 -13.46
N GLY A 997 25.13 -25.84 -12.52
CA GLY A 997 26.55 -25.51 -12.62
C GLY A 997 27.40 -26.63 -13.23
N SER A 998 28.72 -26.41 -13.31
CA SER A 998 29.71 -27.34 -13.89
C SER A 998 30.20 -28.43 -12.93
N ASP A 999 29.75 -28.39 -11.68
CA ASP A 999 30.05 -29.32 -10.59
C ASP A 999 31.51 -29.35 -10.13
N VAL A 1000 32.22 -28.23 -10.27
CA VAL A 1000 33.52 -28.04 -9.62
C VAL A 1000 33.28 -27.80 -8.12
N ARG A 1001 33.93 -28.59 -7.26
CA ARG A 1001 33.71 -28.61 -5.80
C ARG A 1001 35.00 -28.87 -5.02
N ASN A 1002 34.97 -28.57 -3.71
CA ASN A 1002 35.97 -29.03 -2.75
C ASN A 1002 35.34 -30.14 -1.88
N PRO A 1003 35.51 -31.44 -2.24
CA PRO A 1003 34.66 -32.52 -1.72
C PRO A 1003 35.01 -33.00 -0.30
N ASP A 1004 36.22 -32.74 0.18
CA ASP A 1004 36.71 -33.09 1.51
C ASP A 1004 36.89 -31.82 2.36
N PRO A 1005 36.66 -31.85 3.69
CA PRO A 1005 36.90 -30.71 4.57
C PRO A 1005 38.35 -30.21 4.49
N VAL A 1006 38.50 -28.94 4.10
CA VAL A 1006 39.79 -28.34 3.73
C VAL A 1006 40.53 -27.90 4.99
N LYS A 1007 41.69 -28.51 5.24
CA LYS A 1007 42.51 -28.22 6.43
C LYS A 1007 43.46 -27.05 6.16
N PRO A 1008 43.56 -26.06 7.07
CA PRO A 1008 44.55 -24.99 6.93
C PRO A 1008 45.98 -25.51 6.97
N GLU A 1009 46.82 -24.91 6.13
CA GLU A 1009 48.25 -25.13 6.10
C GLU A 1009 48.95 -24.03 6.92
N PRO A 1010 50.05 -24.32 7.63
CA PRO A 1010 50.86 -23.33 8.34
C PRO A 1010 51.73 -22.52 7.36
N GLN A 1011 51.10 -21.99 6.31
CA GLN A 1011 51.65 -21.12 5.29
C GLN A 1011 50.80 -19.86 5.26
N GLY A 1012 51.37 -18.73 5.67
CA GLY A 1012 50.64 -17.47 5.72
C GLY A 1012 50.27 -16.94 4.33
N ALA A 1013 49.08 -16.35 4.24
CA ALA A 1013 48.58 -15.64 3.07
C ALA A 1013 47.61 -14.53 3.50
N HIS A 1014 47.47 -13.47 2.69
CA HIS A 1014 46.48 -12.40 2.90
C HIS A 1014 46.48 -11.83 4.34
N GLY A 1015 47.68 -11.57 4.89
CA GLY A 1015 47.88 -11.06 6.25
C GLY A 1015 47.62 -12.05 7.40
N ARG A 1016 47.24 -13.30 7.11
CA ARG A 1016 46.89 -14.33 8.11
C ARG A 1016 47.99 -15.41 8.23
N PRO A 1017 48.17 -16.04 9.41
CA PRO A 1017 49.25 -17.00 9.66
C PRO A 1017 49.04 -18.36 8.97
N ALA A 1018 47.79 -18.76 8.73
CA ALA A 1018 47.43 -19.98 8.01
C ALA A 1018 46.67 -19.67 6.71
N SER A 1019 46.61 -20.65 5.81
CA SER A 1019 45.80 -20.55 4.59
C SER A 1019 45.31 -21.93 4.11
N ILE A 1020 44.16 -21.94 3.44
CA ILE A 1020 43.64 -23.11 2.72
C ILE A 1020 43.95 -23.00 1.22
N ARG A 1021 43.97 -24.13 0.52
CA ARG A 1021 43.98 -24.22 -0.95
C ARG A 1021 42.61 -24.69 -1.42
N LEU A 1022 41.98 -23.94 -2.31
CA LEU A 1022 40.68 -24.25 -2.89
C LEU A 1022 40.80 -24.42 -4.41
N THR A 1023 39.94 -25.25 -5.01
CA THR A 1023 39.55 -25.03 -6.40
C THR A 1023 38.33 -24.13 -6.40
N LEU A 1024 38.46 -22.91 -6.92
CA LEU A 1024 37.33 -22.01 -7.10
C LEU A 1024 36.58 -22.37 -8.39
N PRO A 1025 35.27 -22.65 -8.33
CA PRO A 1025 34.46 -22.93 -9.52
C PRO A 1025 34.34 -21.68 -10.43
N PRO A 1026 33.96 -21.85 -11.70
CA PRO A 1026 33.84 -20.75 -12.65
C PRO A 1026 32.50 -20.03 -12.49
N LEU A 1027 32.50 -18.69 -12.41
CA LEU A 1027 31.30 -17.86 -12.18
C LEU A 1027 30.47 -18.38 -10.99
N ALA A 1028 31.07 -18.40 -9.81
CA ALA A 1028 30.48 -19.05 -8.64
C ALA A 1028 30.89 -18.42 -7.31
N THR A 1029 30.06 -18.64 -6.30
CA THR A 1029 30.33 -18.31 -4.90
C THR A 1029 30.29 -19.58 -4.05
N VAL A 1030 31.26 -19.71 -3.15
CA VAL A 1030 31.44 -20.84 -2.25
C VAL A 1030 31.45 -20.31 -0.82
N TRP A 1031 30.68 -20.92 0.07
CA TRP A 1031 30.71 -20.64 1.51
C TRP A 1031 31.28 -21.83 2.27
N LEU A 1032 32.19 -21.56 3.20
CA LEU A 1032 32.78 -22.55 4.09
C LEU A 1032 32.64 -22.11 5.55
N ARG A 1033 32.43 -23.06 6.46
CA ARG A 1033 32.44 -22.82 7.92
C ARG A 1033 33.37 -23.82 8.61
N PRO A 1034 33.76 -23.62 9.89
CA PRO A 1034 34.40 -24.65 10.70
C PRO A 1034 33.66 -26.00 10.65
N ALA A 1035 34.42 -27.09 10.47
CA ALA A 1035 33.91 -28.45 10.25
C ALA A 1035 33.69 -29.25 11.56
#